data_AF-A0A3B9GDS7-F1
#
_entry.id   AF-A0A3B9GDS7-F1
#
_cell.length_a   1.000
_cell.length_b   1.000
_cell.length_c   1.000
_cell.angle_alpha   90.00
_cell.angle_beta   90.00
_cell.angle_gamma   90.00
#
_symmetry.space_group_name_H-M   'P 1'
#
loop_
_entity.id
_entity.type
_entity.pdbx_description
1 polymer ?
#
loop_
_entity_poly.entity_id
_entity_poly.type
_entity_poly.pdbx_seq_one_letter_code
_entity_poly.pdbx_strand_id
1 'polypeptide(L)'
;MPVLLVFLVWVSRRPVESRYEEAEAVQQVQKGEHLETIDVVWEAPEEFQEWVKAYRNRDMRMDLGEGLILAQERRVTMKRLIVTHPEEALRMAIADEDRVGLPEEIIELLEFSVSDAGEFERVVSCYTGGFVRPIGAPDEECFVKMDEKRYRAFTYGRRAELQTKDRISVHGISIDDVMAVSPDPVLRKGLLAESFGKQRQFASEEELDSYIAMTLADEDTLGPAVVRGSESLIAESTWTEGNKRILYLRVRFADQDSAYEPVSLATAQSHQDDVAEHYRIASYGKLNVITVFPDVITLAENKSGYVGQGLGKMMDEARDAAIILGQSKGLDWDYRNYDFYTIISDGGIGGYAGIAQVGGRKSHHQKGYTSLRTSGHEFGHNLGLSHAYYNYTSDLSPRGSTPSNGAGLIEYGHRFSLMSAQNGSDMSNPALPHFTAHEKWSLDWVTDSDIVDITTGDQSGTYRLYQNDHQDVTGLRAIRIPSGGLYSKYWLSYRTAWRQPNRNSDNDFLLNGILFNWSGSGGGTSTLLDMTPYSDEGSKGSGSTARDNSDKWDAPLVIGRTYTDSESNVSVTPIARGGTGPNEYIDVHIHLATGTEVSLLTENDACTATVPDSQTATGTDWTALDFDDSAWPFSGLLGVGYDTNSNYLPYFGVDVRSSMRNNSESCYIRVPFTIKGGLDLADISALKLRMRYDDGFVAYLNGVKIAEDNAPGFPEWDSGATGNRRDSLAEDYQEFIVDLGLEALVPGENVLAIHGLNNGSGSSDFLIQPKLSAVLERGANHPPTVSLTANTLAVPVGQDIVFTASGSDPDGDTLAYAWDYDIENEFAPEGMNQAEAVRRWTSEGWYAVTVTCSDHKGGISRDRVLVKVGNPSSKGVVSGRVLQGGLPVAGARVFVEESGQQSITMEDGTYLLAGLSSASQITIKAMQDGEVFQSSMVMPVTPRPALEGLDFWGHLSVVPRAPAQVLTVTPSYTSADITTPIQLTAQVWNNTQAEEIFVPLGDTWKYLDTGEDPGRSWIDASFDDSAWATGVAELGYGDSQATVASYGSDASNKHITTWFRRRFSATDVSEVSRLKLSVKRDDGVRVFLNGSEIARDNLTLGTVSSETEAWNDISSTYEGILIQFVVDPELLVEGENVIAAEVHQEDATSSDLSFDLELSG
;
A
#
# COMPACT_ATOMS: atom_id res chain seq x y z
N MET A 1 46.40 -16.32 -49.08
CA MET A 1 47.66 -15.69 -49.53
C MET A 1 47.41 -14.97 -50.84
N PRO A 2 48.14 -13.88 -51.20
CA PRO A 2 49.24 -13.20 -50.48
C PRO A 2 48.88 -11.76 -49.98
N VAL A 3 49.40 -11.27 -48.84
CA VAL A 3 50.60 -10.37 -48.58
C VAL A 3 50.27 -8.85 -48.70
N LEU A 4 50.47 -7.90 -47.76
CA LEU A 4 51.35 -7.64 -46.58
C LEU A 4 52.49 -6.61 -46.85
N LEU A 5 52.88 -5.79 -45.84
CA LEU A 5 53.83 -4.62 -45.80
C LEU A 5 53.27 -3.24 -46.28
N VAL A 6 53.29 -2.08 -45.56
CA VAL A 6 53.92 -1.56 -44.29
C VAL A 6 55.45 -1.30 -44.41
N PHE A 7 56.05 -0.10 -44.20
CA PHE A 7 56.17 0.74 -42.96
C PHE A 7 56.63 2.22 -43.21
N LEU A 8 56.00 3.20 -42.50
CA LEU A 8 56.58 4.40 -41.77
C LEU A 8 57.48 5.46 -42.51
N VAL A 9 57.73 6.70 -41.99
CA VAL A 9 58.18 7.16 -40.64
C VAL A 9 57.61 8.54 -40.22
N TRP A 10 57.62 8.78 -38.91
CA TRP A 10 57.03 9.85 -38.07
C TRP A 10 58.03 10.98 -37.68
N VAL A 11 57.61 11.89 -36.77
CA VAL A 11 58.34 12.95 -35.99
C VAL A 11 57.69 14.34 -36.20
N SER A 12 57.21 15.09 -35.20
CA SER A 12 57.00 14.81 -33.76
C SER A 12 56.16 15.90 -33.09
N ARG A 13 55.26 15.54 -32.16
CA ARG A 13 55.00 16.30 -30.92
C ARG A 13 54.75 15.30 -29.78
N ARG A 14 55.05 15.72 -28.54
CA ARG A 14 55.02 14.89 -27.32
C ARG A 14 53.60 14.75 -26.77
N PRO A 15 53.28 13.66 -26.04
CA PRO A 15 52.01 13.52 -25.34
C PRO A 15 51.94 14.45 -24.13
N VAL A 16 50.72 14.87 -23.79
CA VAL A 16 50.36 15.20 -22.41
C VAL A 16 49.76 13.93 -21.82
N GLU A 17 50.38 13.42 -20.76
CA GLU A 17 49.86 12.28 -19.98
C GLU A 17 48.95 12.83 -18.88
N SER A 18 47.63 12.86 -19.13
CA SER A 18 46.61 13.00 -18.09
C SER A 18 45.76 11.74 -17.99
N ARG A 19 46.09 10.95 -16.95
CA ARG A 19 45.23 10.04 -16.16
C ARG A 19 44.38 8.98 -16.88
N TYR A 20 44.96 7.79 -16.96
CA TYR A 20 44.27 6.51 -17.13
C TYR A 20 43.48 6.10 -15.87
N GLU A 21 42.40 6.81 -15.52
CA GLU A 21 41.47 6.37 -14.44
C GLU A 21 40.01 6.24 -14.93
N GLU A 22 39.57 7.04 -15.91
CA GLU A 22 38.20 6.92 -16.45
C GLU A 22 37.91 5.60 -17.20
N ALA A 23 38.93 4.94 -17.74
CA ALA A 23 38.76 3.70 -18.51
C ALA A 23 38.38 2.49 -17.62
N GLU A 24 38.80 2.49 -16.34
CA GLU A 24 38.37 1.46 -15.38
C GLU A 24 36.97 1.76 -14.86
N ALA A 25 36.61 3.04 -14.63
CA ALA A 25 35.24 3.43 -14.27
C ALA A 25 34.21 2.95 -15.30
N VAL A 26 34.51 3.04 -16.60
CA VAL A 26 33.62 2.52 -17.67
C VAL A 26 33.52 0.98 -17.67
N GLN A 27 34.54 0.26 -17.20
CA GLN A 27 34.45 -1.20 -17.01
C GLN A 27 33.78 -1.62 -15.69
N GLN A 28 33.83 -0.79 -14.64
CA GLN A 28 33.16 -1.04 -13.36
C GLN A 28 31.66 -0.74 -13.43
N VAL A 29 31.25 0.30 -14.16
CA VAL A 29 29.83 0.55 -14.50
C VAL A 29 29.21 -0.61 -15.29
N GLN A 30 30.01 -1.42 -15.99
CA GLN A 30 29.56 -2.65 -16.67
C GLN A 30 29.52 -3.90 -15.75
N LYS A 31 29.79 -3.77 -14.45
CA LYS A 31 29.91 -4.91 -13.51
C LYS A 31 29.12 -4.78 -12.20
N GLY A 32 28.50 -3.65 -11.90
CA GLY A 32 27.58 -3.52 -10.76
C GLY A 32 28.24 -3.55 -9.38
N GLU A 33 29.50 -3.15 -9.26
CA GLU A 33 30.14 -2.91 -7.95
C GLU A 33 29.82 -1.49 -7.45
N HIS A 34 29.63 -1.33 -6.13
CA HIS A 34 29.34 -0.04 -5.50
C HIS A 34 30.48 0.97 -5.74
N LEU A 35 30.10 2.19 -6.15
CA LEU A 35 30.99 3.35 -6.07
C LEU A 35 31.10 3.80 -4.60
N GLU A 36 32.31 3.73 -4.04
CA GLU A 36 32.72 4.77 -3.09
C GLU A 36 32.61 6.13 -3.80
N THR A 37 32.34 7.21 -3.06
CA THR A 37 32.19 8.56 -3.64
C THR A 37 33.50 9.05 -4.25
N ILE A 38 33.71 8.72 -5.53
CA ILE A 38 34.72 9.33 -6.38
C ILE A 38 34.20 10.70 -6.79
N ASP A 39 34.89 11.76 -6.36
CA ASP A 39 34.68 13.11 -6.90
C ASP A 39 34.94 13.08 -8.41
N VAL A 40 33.88 13.06 -9.22
CA VAL A 40 34.00 13.11 -10.69
C VAL A 40 34.40 14.54 -11.09
N VAL A 41 35.69 14.74 -11.34
CA VAL A 41 36.24 16.06 -11.66
C VAL A 41 35.94 16.41 -13.12
N TRP A 42 35.04 17.36 -13.34
CA TRP A 42 34.66 17.83 -14.68
C TRP A 42 35.61 18.94 -15.16
N GLU A 43 36.89 18.60 -15.35
CA GLU A 43 38.00 19.58 -15.54
C GLU A 43 37.73 20.62 -16.65
N ALA A 44 37.31 20.22 -17.86
CA ALA A 44 37.19 21.13 -19.01
C ALA A 44 36.13 22.27 -18.85
N PRO A 45 34.90 22.02 -18.36
CA PRO A 45 33.97 23.10 -17.97
C PRO A 45 34.54 24.12 -17.00
N GLU A 46 35.34 23.69 -16.01
CA GLU A 46 35.94 24.54 -14.97
C GLU A 46 37.14 25.32 -15.50
N GLU A 47 38.04 24.69 -16.25
CA GLU A 47 39.17 25.33 -16.91
C GLU A 47 38.71 26.45 -17.86
N PHE A 48 37.61 26.23 -18.60
CA PHE A 48 37.02 27.28 -19.43
C PHE A 48 36.43 28.43 -18.60
N GLN A 49 35.79 28.16 -17.45
CA GLN A 49 35.31 29.22 -16.55
C GLN A 49 36.46 30.08 -15.99
N GLU A 50 37.58 29.46 -15.61
CA GLU A 50 38.78 30.20 -15.17
C GLU A 50 39.41 30.99 -16.32
N TRP A 51 39.44 30.44 -17.54
CA TRP A 51 39.86 31.17 -18.74
C TRP A 51 38.99 32.42 -18.99
N VAL A 52 37.65 32.31 -18.87
CA VAL A 52 36.74 33.46 -18.99
C VAL A 52 37.04 34.51 -17.92
N LYS A 53 37.19 34.12 -16.64
CA LYS A 53 37.53 35.04 -15.55
C LYS A 53 38.86 35.77 -15.81
N ALA A 54 39.88 35.06 -16.30
CA ALA A 54 41.18 35.63 -16.64
C ALA A 54 41.08 36.60 -17.84
N TYR A 55 40.36 36.23 -18.90
CA TYR A 55 40.14 37.04 -20.10
C TYR A 55 39.46 38.39 -19.76
N ARG A 56 38.43 38.38 -18.90
CA ARG A 56 37.72 39.60 -18.46
C ARG A 56 38.61 40.56 -17.66
N ASN A 57 39.62 40.05 -16.95
CA ASN A 57 40.52 40.83 -16.08
C ASN A 57 41.68 41.54 -16.83
N ARG A 58 41.69 41.53 -18.17
CA ARG A 58 42.57 42.33 -19.05
C ARG A 58 44.08 42.05 -18.96
N ASP A 59 44.51 40.85 -18.57
CA ASP A 59 45.91 40.46 -18.79
C ASP A 59 46.11 40.08 -20.27
N MET A 60 46.41 41.09 -21.11
CA MET A 60 46.38 41.03 -22.58
C MET A 60 47.54 40.22 -23.20
N ARG A 61 47.64 38.94 -22.84
CA ARG A 61 48.53 37.94 -23.46
C ARG A 61 47.95 36.52 -23.57
N MET A 62 46.67 36.30 -23.25
CA MET A 62 46.02 35.00 -23.46
C MET A 62 45.81 34.73 -24.95
N ASP A 63 46.06 33.49 -25.37
CA ASP A 63 45.91 33.07 -26.76
C ASP A 63 44.43 32.81 -27.07
N LEU A 64 43.90 33.45 -28.11
CA LEU A 64 42.54 33.17 -28.59
C LEU A 64 42.39 31.69 -29.01
N GLY A 65 43.48 31.06 -29.47
CA GLY A 65 43.51 29.63 -29.79
C GLY A 65 43.34 28.73 -28.56
N GLU A 66 43.79 29.16 -27.37
CA GLU A 66 43.60 28.41 -26.12
C GLU A 66 42.13 28.46 -25.68
N GLY A 67 41.51 29.64 -25.72
CA GLY A 67 40.07 29.79 -25.45
C GLY A 67 39.18 29.04 -26.44
N LEU A 68 39.57 28.95 -27.71
CA LEU A 68 38.88 28.13 -28.73
C LEU A 68 38.98 26.63 -28.45
N ILE A 69 40.13 26.12 -28.00
CA ILE A 69 40.29 24.71 -27.63
C ILE A 69 39.42 24.38 -26.41
N LEU A 70 39.53 25.17 -25.35
CA LEU A 70 38.75 24.99 -24.12
C LEU A 70 37.23 25.10 -24.38
N ALA A 71 36.79 26.00 -25.28
CA ALA A 71 35.39 26.09 -25.68
C ALA A 71 34.91 24.85 -26.45
N GLN A 72 35.74 24.27 -27.32
CA GLN A 72 35.42 23.02 -28.04
C GLN A 72 35.30 21.83 -27.08
N GLU A 73 36.25 21.70 -26.15
CA GLU A 73 36.25 20.64 -25.13
C GLU A 73 35.06 20.79 -24.18
N ARG A 74 34.79 22.02 -23.70
CA ARG A 74 33.59 22.35 -22.92
C ARG A 74 32.31 21.97 -23.67
N ARG A 75 32.16 22.27 -24.96
CA ARG A 75 30.94 21.95 -25.72
C ARG A 75 30.62 20.44 -25.68
N VAL A 76 31.63 19.60 -25.86
CA VAL A 76 31.47 18.13 -25.84
C VAL A 76 31.08 17.66 -24.43
N THR A 77 31.75 18.15 -23.39
CA THR A 77 31.46 17.78 -22.00
C THR A 77 30.09 18.27 -21.55
N MET A 78 29.73 19.53 -21.84
CA MET A 78 28.39 20.08 -21.52
C MET A 78 27.28 19.34 -22.26
N LYS A 79 27.49 18.93 -23.53
CA LYS A 79 26.50 18.12 -24.27
C LYS A 79 26.30 16.74 -23.62
N ARG A 80 27.37 16.14 -23.08
CA ARG A 80 27.28 14.89 -22.31
C ARG A 80 26.60 15.09 -20.97
N LEU A 81 26.92 16.15 -20.23
CA LEU A 81 26.29 16.50 -18.95
C LEU A 81 24.79 16.76 -19.10
N ILE A 82 24.34 17.45 -20.16
CA ILE A 82 22.89 17.62 -20.43
C ILE A 82 22.16 16.28 -20.47
N VAL A 83 22.77 15.24 -21.04
CA VAL A 83 22.17 13.91 -21.22
C VAL A 83 22.24 13.05 -19.95
N THR A 84 23.31 13.17 -19.15
CA THR A 84 23.56 12.27 -18.00
C THR A 84 23.32 12.90 -16.63
N HIS A 85 23.53 14.21 -16.48
CA HIS A 85 23.43 14.97 -15.23
C HIS A 85 22.90 16.39 -15.52
N PRO A 86 21.62 16.54 -15.94
CA PRO A 86 21.07 17.83 -16.39
C PRO A 86 21.11 18.93 -15.32
N GLU A 87 21.02 18.56 -14.04
CA GLU A 87 21.22 19.48 -12.91
C GLU A 87 22.62 20.11 -12.91
N GLU A 88 23.65 19.28 -13.03
CA GLU A 88 25.04 19.72 -13.05
C GLU A 88 25.35 20.53 -14.32
N ALA A 89 24.75 20.16 -15.45
CA ALA A 89 24.84 20.94 -16.68
C ALA A 89 24.30 22.37 -16.50
N LEU A 90 23.19 22.54 -15.78
CA LEU A 90 22.64 23.87 -15.47
C LEU A 90 23.52 24.61 -14.46
N ARG A 91 24.03 23.93 -13.43
CA ARG A 91 24.94 24.51 -12.43
C ARG A 91 26.24 25.04 -13.06
N MET A 92 26.75 24.34 -14.08
CA MET A 92 27.99 24.70 -14.78
C MET A 92 27.82 25.74 -15.91
N ALA A 93 26.60 26.12 -16.26
CA ALA A 93 26.32 27.01 -17.38
C ALA A 93 27.01 28.39 -17.25
N ILE A 94 27.55 28.91 -18.36
CA ILE A 94 28.09 30.27 -18.42
C ILE A 94 26.92 31.26 -18.40
N ALA A 95 26.85 32.08 -17.36
CA ALA A 95 25.84 33.13 -17.23
C ALA A 95 25.89 34.12 -18.42
N ASP A 96 24.74 34.66 -18.84
CA ASP A 96 24.68 35.59 -19.96
C ASP A 96 25.53 36.85 -19.73
N GLU A 97 25.69 37.27 -18.48
CA GLU A 97 26.57 38.37 -18.08
C GLU A 97 28.05 38.08 -18.34
N ASP A 98 28.50 36.83 -18.31
CA ASP A 98 29.87 36.39 -18.60
C ASP A 98 30.15 36.23 -20.10
N ARG A 99 29.11 36.03 -20.91
CA ARG A 99 29.21 36.02 -22.39
C ARG A 99 29.50 37.41 -22.97
N VAL A 100 29.13 38.48 -22.24
CA VAL A 100 29.33 39.87 -22.68
C VAL A 100 30.82 40.21 -22.81
N GLY A 101 31.27 40.33 -24.07
CA GLY A 101 32.63 40.72 -24.44
C GLY A 101 33.53 39.55 -24.90
N LEU A 102 33.01 38.33 -24.97
CA LEU A 102 33.72 37.21 -25.60
C LEU A 102 33.69 37.31 -27.14
N PRO A 103 34.67 36.71 -27.85
CA PRO A 103 34.65 36.55 -29.30
C PRO A 103 33.46 35.74 -29.80
N GLU A 104 32.95 36.07 -30.99
CA GLU A 104 31.79 35.41 -31.62
C GLU A 104 32.06 33.92 -31.85
N GLU A 105 33.29 33.58 -32.29
CA GLU A 105 33.73 32.21 -32.55
C GLU A 105 33.82 31.33 -31.28
N ILE A 106 33.87 31.94 -30.09
CA ILE A 106 33.76 31.24 -28.81
C ILE A 106 32.30 31.13 -28.39
N ILE A 107 31.50 32.20 -28.54
CA ILE A 107 30.07 32.21 -28.18
C ILE A 107 29.29 31.15 -28.97
N GLU A 108 29.57 30.96 -30.26
CA GLU A 108 28.95 29.90 -31.09
C GLU A 108 29.20 28.47 -30.58
N LEU A 109 30.29 28.26 -29.82
CA LEU A 109 30.65 26.94 -29.26
C LEU A 109 29.99 26.68 -27.90
N LEU A 110 29.47 27.69 -27.20
CA LEU A 110 28.84 27.52 -25.90
C LEU A 110 27.40 26.97 -25.98
N GLU A 111 26.89 26.61 -24.82
CA GLU A 111 25.46 26.37 -24.59
C GLU A 111 24.63 27.65 -24.74
N PHE A 112 23.42 27.53 -25.32
CA PHE A 112 22.47 28.62 -25.42
C PHE A 112 21.55 28.63 -24.20
N SER A 113 21.46 29.76 -23.50
CA SER A 113 20.42 29.99 -22.48
C SER A 113 19.05 29.98 -23.14
N VAL A 114 18.08 29.32 -22.53
CA VAL A 114 16.69 29.29 -22.99
C VAL A 114 15.77 29.80 -21.88
N SER A 115 14.87 30.70 -22.26
CA SER A 115 13.79 31.22 -21.41
C SER A 115 12.64 31.60 -22.31
N ASP A 116 11.68 30.69 -22.51
CA ASP A 116 10.52 30.91 -23.39
C ASP A 116 9.31 30.05 -22.95
N ALA A 117 8.26 30.03 -23.75
CA ALA A 117 7.17 29.07 -23.66
C ALA A 117 7.33 27.96 -24.72
N GLY A 118 7.27 26.71 -24.30
CA GLY A 118 7.38 25.55 -25.18
C GLY A 118 6.25 24.55 -25.01
N GLU A 119 5.99 23.77 -26.06
CA GLU A 119 5.24 22.51 -25.98
C GLU A 119 6.20 21.44 -25.43
N PHE A 120 5.79 20.73 -24.38
CA PHE A 120 6.57 19.65 -23.77
C PHE A 120 5.89 18.31 -24.07
N GLU A 121 6.56 17.43 -24.81
CA GLU A 121 6.09 16.07 -25.10
C GLU A 121 6.87 15.07 -24.23
N ARG A 122 6.18 14.24 -23.46
CA ARG A 122 6.74 12.99 -22.92
C ARG A 122 6.18 11.84 -23.73
N VAL A 123 7.04 11.02 -24.34
CA VAL A 123 6.61 9.86 -25.14
C VAL A 123 7.27 8.57 -24.67
N VAL A 124 6.52 7.47 -24.80
CA VAL A 124 6.87 6.13 -24.35
C VAL A 124 6.59 5.14 -25.48
N SER A 125 7.46 4.15 -25.68
CA SER A 125 7.46 3.27 -26.86
C SER A 125 7.45 1.79 -26.48
N CYS A 126 6.44 1.05 -26.94
CA CYS A 126 6.36 -0.39 -26.72
C CYS A 126 7.13 -1.18 -27.77
N TYR A 127 8.27 -1.79 -27.44
CA TYR A 127 9.14 -2.45 -28.44
C TYR A 127 8.58 -3.78 -29.00
N THR A 128 8.81 -4.03 -30.31
CA THR A 128 8.35 -5.27 -30.96
C THR A 128 9.05 -6.51 -30.41
N GLY A 129 8.30 -7.56 -30.07
CA GLY A 129 8.86 -8.84 -29.58
C GLY A 129 8.84 -9.02 -28.05
N GLY A 130 8.45 -7.98 -27.31
CA GLY A 130 7.93 -8.10 -25.94
C GLY A 130 8.89 -8.49 -24.81
N PHE A 131 10.20 -8.59 -25.05
CA PHE A 131 11.20 -8.89 -24.02
C PHE A 131 12.55 -8.18 -24.17
N VAL A 132 12.78 -7.42 -25.25
CA VAL A 132 14.09 -6.80 -25.51
C VAL A 132 13.93 -5.38 -26.05
N ARG A 133 14.02 -4.40 -25.16
CA ARG A 133 14.44 -3.06 -25.55
C ARG A 133 15.90 -3.11 -26.04
N PRO A 134 16.29 -2.36 -27.08
CA PRO A 134 17.70 -2.17 -27.41
C PRO A 134 18.49 -1.66 -26.20
N ILE A 135 19.61 -2.31 -25.87
CA ILE A 135 20.46 -1.94 -24.74
C ILE A 135 20.86 -0.46 -24.85
N GLY A 136 20.53 0.34 -23.84
CA GLY A 136 20.82 1.78 -23.78
C GLY A 136 19.77 2.71 -24.41
N ALA A 137 18.60 2.20 -24.84
CA ALA A 137 17.46 3.06 -25.15
C ALA A 137 16.67 3.41 -23.86
N PRO A 138 16.21 4.67 -23.71
CA PRO A 138 15.46 5.11 -22.53
C PRO A 138 14.02 4.57 -22.52
N ASP A 139 13.39 4.56 -21.34
CA ASP A 139 12.00 4.17 -21.13
C ASP A 139 11.04 5.19 -21.73
N GLU A 140 11.30 6.45 -21.43
CA GLU A 140 10.54 7.59 -21.88
C GLU A 140 11.49 8.63 -22.47
N GLU A 141 11.04 9.32 -23.51
CA GLU A 141 11.76 10.43 -24.11
C GLU A 141 10.98 11.72 -23.93
N CYS A 142 11.61 12.70 -23.31
CA CYS A 142 11.08 14.06 -23.22
C CYS A 142 11.57 14.89 -24.41
N PHE A 143 10.71 15.76 -24.92
CA PHE A 143 11.02 16.71 -25.97
C PHE A 143 10.41 18.07 -25.66
N VAL A 144 11.12 19.14 -26.01
CA VAL A 144 10.59 20.50 -25.97
C VAL A 144 10.57 21.07 -27.38
N LYS A 145 9.45 21.66 -27.77
CA LYS A 145 9.31 22.35 -29.05
C LYS A 145 9.07 23.85 -28.85
N MET A 146 9.94 24.65 -29.44
CA MET A 146 9.95 26.13 -29.41
C MET A 146 10.40 26.63 -30.79
N ASP A 147 9.77 27.68 -31.33
CA ASP A 147 10.07 28.24 -32.65
C ASP A 147 10.28 27.20 -33.77
N GLU A 148 9.31 26.28 -33.89
CA GLU A 148 9.31 25.13 -34.82
C GLU A 148 10.42 24.08 -34.61
N LYS A 149 11.44 24.37 -33.80
CA LYS A 149 12.53 23.45 -33.47
C LYS A 149 12.15 22.55 -32.29
N ARG A 150 12.40 21.24 -32.45
CA ARG A 150 12.19 20.20 -31.43
C ARG A 150 13.54 19.76 -30.86
N TYR A 151 13.69 19.88 -29.55
CA TYR A 151 14.85 19.48 -28.76
C TYR A 151 14.53 18.19 -28.00
N ARG A 152 15.50 17.29 -27.85
CA ARG A 152 15.43 16.18 -26.88
C ARG A 152 15.75 16.75 -25.50
N ALA A 153 14.78 16.71 -24.61
CA ALA A 153 14.82 17.35 -23.32
C ALA A 153 15.20 16.36 -22.21
N PHE A 154 15.97 16.84 -21.23
CA PHE A 154 16.42 16.09 -20.06
C PHE A 154 15.99 16.86 -18.80
N THR A 155 15.22 16.18 -17.96
CA THR A 155 14.54 16.74 -16.79
C THR A 155 15.01 16.06 -15.51
N TYR A 156 14.87 16.76 -14.38
CA TYR A 156 15.17 16.26 -13.03
C TYR A 156 14.28 16.97 -12.01
N GLY A 157 14.41 16.59 -10.73
CA GLY A 157 13.56 17.12 -9.65
C GLY A 157 12.08 16.91 -9.97
N ARG A 158 11.21 17.88 -9.64
CA ARG A 158 9.76 17.78 -9.87
C ARG A 158 9.35 17.58 -11.34
N ARG A 159 10.22 17.91 -12.31
CA ARG A 159 9.93 17.69 -13.74
C ARG A 159 10.38 16.32 -14.25
N ALA A 160 11.01 15.49 -13.42
CA ALA A 160 11.40 14.13 -13.78
C ALA A 160 10.21 13.28 -14.27
N GLU A 161 9.01 13.51 -13.73
CA GLU A 161 7.75 12.81 -14.06
C GLU A 161 6.70 13.73 -14.74
N LEU A 162 7.07 14.95 -15.15
CA LEU A 162 6.14 15.89 -15.79
C LEU A 162 5.48 15.29 -17.04
N GLN A 163 4.15 15.25 -17.09
CA GLN A 163 3.37 14.78 -18.24
C GLN A 163 3.49 15.69 -19.47
N THR A 164 2.94 15.26 -20.61
CA THR A 164 2.83 16.08 -21.82
C THR A 164 2.00 17.35 -21.57
N LYS A 165 2.49 18.50 -22.07
CA LYS A 165 1.84 19.80 -21.92
C LYS A 165 1.90 20.61 -23.21
N ASP A 166 0.73 21.01 -23.69
CA ASP A 166 0.56 21.90 -24.86
C ASP A 166 1.34 23.23 -24.71
N ARG A 167 1.57 23.69 -23.47
CA ARG A 167 2.34 24.92 -23.18
C ARG A 167 2.85 24.98 -21.72
N ILE A 168 4.17 25.05 -21.53
CA ILE A 168 4.83 25.32 -20.24
C ILE A 168 5.84 26.47 -20.34
N SER A 169 6.30 26.95 -19.17
CA SER A 169 7.43 27.87 -19.06
C SER A 169 8.74 27.08 -19.06
N VAL A 170 9.56 27.25 -20.10
CA VAL A 170 10.81 26.49 -20.26
C VAL A 170 11.99 27.39 -19.94
N HIS A 171 12.76 26.98 -18.93
CA HIS A 171 14.04 27.56 -18.58
C HIS A 171 15.13 26.49 -18.64
N GLY A 172 16.31 26.84 -19.13
CA GLY A 172 17.46 25.92 -19.10
C GLY A 172 18.55 26.26 -20.12
N ILE A 173 19.27 25.24 -20.57
CA ILE A 173 20.34 25.37 -21.57
C ILE A 173 20.19 24.34 -22.70
N SER A 174 20.59 24.72 -23.92
CA SER A 174 20.59 23.80 -25.07
C SER A 174 21.91 23.80 -25.85
N ILE A 175 22.28 22.64 -26.39
CA ILE A 175 23.40 22.44 -27.32
C ILE A 175 22.90 21.58 -28.48
N ASP A 176 23.01 22.11 -29.70
CA ASP A 176 22.51 21.50 -30.94
C ASP A 176 21.02 21.11 -30.86
N ASP A 177 20.76 19.84 -30.55
CA ASP A 177 19.49 19.11 -30.52
C ASP A 177 19.08 18.65 -29.12
N VAL A 178 19.93 18.81 -28.11
CA VAL A 178 19.64 18.43 -26.71
C VAL A 178 19.46 19.65 -25.80
N MET A 179 18.66 19.48 -24.74
CA MET A 179 18.33 20.53 -23.79
C MET A 179 18.23 19.99 -22.35
N ALA A 180 18.88 20.65 -21.39
CA ALA A 180 18.61 20.45 -19.96
C ALA A 180 17.55 21.46 -19.52
N VAL A 181 16.51 20.98 -18.83
CA VAL A 181 15.35 21.79 -18.41
C VAL A 181 15.34 21.94 -16.89
N SER A 182 15.26 23.17 -16.42
CA SER A 182 15.09 23.55 -15.01
C SER A 182 13.87 22.87 -14.39
N PRO A 183 13.89 22.42 -13.12
CA PRO A 183 12.71 21.89 -12.43
C PRO A 183 11.67 22.98 -12.15
N ASP A 184 12.14 24.22 -11.99
CA ASP A 184 11.32 25.37 -11.67
C ASP A 184 10.74 26.05 -12.93
N PRO A 185 9.42 26.29 -13.00
CA PRO A 185 8.78 27.00 -14.11
C PRO A 185 8.95 28.52 -14.04
N VAL A 186 9.47 29.05 -12.93
CA VAL A 186 9.60 30.49 -12.68
C VAL A 186 10.99 30.81 -12.12
N LEU A 187 11.79 31.58 -12.85
CA LEU A 187 13.08 32.08 -12.38
C LEU A 187 12.88 33.33 -11.49
N ARG A 188 13.19 33.23 -10.19
CA ARG A 188 13.11 34.34 -9.22
C ARG A 188 14.40 35.17 -9.19
N LYS A 189 14.28 36.48 -9.32
CA LYS A 189 15.35 37.49 -9.15
C LYS A 189 14.85 38.62 -8.23
N GLY A 190 14.78 38.33 -6.92
CA GLY A 190 14.15 39.23 -5.95
C GLY A 190 12.62 39.22 -6.10
N LEU A 191 12.02 40.39 -6.35
CA LEU A 191 10.59 40.55 -6.70
C LEU A 191 10.33 40.55 -8.22
N LEU A 192 11.35 40.30 -9.03
CA LEU A 192 11.20 40.06 -10.47
C LEU A 192 11.11 38.55 -10.70
N ALA A 193 10.10 38.11 -11.43
CA ALA A 193 9.94 36.73 -11.88
C ALA A 193 10.05 36.66 -13.39
N GLU A 194 10.69 35.62 -13.92
CA GLU A 194 10.73 35.33 -15.34
C GLU A 194 10.06 34.00 -15.62
N SER A 195 9.16 33.95 -16.60
CA SER A 195 8.43 32.76 -17.03
C SER A 195 7.80 32.97 -18.42
N PHE A 196 7.63 31.93 -19.22
CA PHE A 196 7.09 31.99 -20.59
C PHE A 196 7.78 33.08 -21.46
N GLY A 197 9.10 33.24 -21.31
CA GLY A 197 9.91 34.27 -22.00
C GLY A 197 9.62 35.71 -21.58
N LYS A 198 8.92 35.94 -20.46
CA LYS A 198 8.49 37.27 -19.99
C LYS A 198 8.91 37.52 -18.56
N GLN A 199 9.41 38.72 -18.31
CA GLN A 199 9.69 39.23 -16.97
C GLN A 199 8.47 39.98 -16.41
N ARG A 200 8.15 39.71 -15.14
CA ARG A 200 7.04 40.33 -14.39
C ARG A 200 7.54 40.80 -13.03
N GLN A 201 7.28 42.06 -12.72
CA GLN A 201 7.57 42.66 -11.41
C GLN A 201 6.37 42.49 -10.48
N PHE A 202 6.62 42.05 -9.26
CA PHE A 202 5.63 41.90 -8.18
C PHE A 202 5.80 42.98 -7.11
N ALA A 203 4.73 43.25 -6.34
CA ALA A 203 4.74 44.27 -5.28
C ALA A 203 5.17 43.72 -3.91
N SER A 204 4.99 42.42 -3.65
CA SER A 204 5.39 41.73 -2.44
C SER A 204 5.88 40.30 -2.73
N GLU A 205 6.51 39.65 -1.75
CA GLU A 205 6.90 38.24 -1.86
C GLU A 205 5.68 37.32 -1.88
N GLU A 206 4.63 37.63 -1.11
CA GLU A 206 3.36 36.90 -1.07
C GLU A 206 2.67 36.82 -2.45
N GLU A 207 2.65 37.92 -3.23
CA GLU A 207 2.12 37.91 -4.59
C GLU A 207 2.95 37.05 -5.55
N LEU A 208 4.28 37.02 -5.34
CA LEU A 208 5.22 36.24 -6.15
C LEU A 208 5.12 34.75 -5.82
N ASP A 209 5.11 34.38 -4.54
CA ASP A 209 5.01 33.00 -4.08
C ASP A 209 3.63 32.41 -4.49
N SER A 210 2.56 33.21 -4.44
CA SER A 210 1.25 32.85 -5.00
C SER A 210 1.29 32.59 -6.51
N TYR A 211 2.05 33.39 -7.27
CA TYR A 211 2.21 33.20 -8.71
C TYR A 211 3.04 31.95 -9.05
N ILE A 212 4.08 31.67 -8.26
CA ILE A 212 4.89 30.45 -8.37
C ILE A 212 4.01 29.23 -8.08
N ALA A 213 3.29 29.21 -6.96
CA ALA A 213 2.38 28.11 -6.58
C ALA A 213 1.32 27.83 -7.65
N MET A 214 0.70 28.88 -8.22
CA MET A 214 -0.26 28.74 -9.32
C MET A 214 0.39 28.14 -10.59
N THR A 215 1.62 28.54 -10.92
CA THR A 215 2.34 28.04 -12.10
C THR A 215 2.80 26.58 -11.92
N LEU A 216 3.16 26.20 -10.69
CA LEU A 216 3.43 24.80 -10.33
C LEU A 216 2.16 23.95 -10.49
N ALA A 217 1.04 24.38 -9.89
CA ALA A 217 -0.24 23.67 -9.94
C ALA A 217 -0.80 23.51 -11.38
N ASP A 218 -0.66 24.51 -12.26
CA ASP A 218 -1.03 24.39 -13.68
C ASP A 218 -0.14 23.35 -14.43
N GLU A 219 1.10 23.09 -13.98
CA GLU A 219 1.95 22.00 -14.48
C GLU A 219 1.61 20.64 -13.88
N ASP A 220 1.25 20.59 -12.59
CA ASP A 220 0.92 19.36 -11.87
C ASP A 220 -0.48 18.82 -12.20
N THR A 221 -1.35 19.60 -12.88
CA THR A 221 -2.68 19.13 -13.29
C THR A 221 -2.59 17.96 -14.27
N LEU A 222 -3.48 16.96 -14.22
CA LEU A 222 -3.45 15.85 -15.19
C LEU A 222 -3.74 16.31 -16.63
N GLY A 223 -2.99 15.75 -17.58
CA GLY A 223 -3.16 16.00 -19.01
C GLY A 223 -2.61 17.34 -19.54
N PRO A 224 -2.86 17.67 -20.82
CA PRO A 224 -2.36 18.88 -21.45
C PRO A 224 -3.02 20.15 -20.90
N ALA A 225 -2.20 21.17 -20.64
CA ALA A 225 -2.64 22.43 -20.02
C ALA A 225 -3.73 23.16 -20.82
N VAL A 226 -4.81 23.57 -20.14
CA VAL A 226 -5.93 24.30 -20.74
C VAL A 226 -5.50 25.72 -21.13
N VAL A 227 -5.55 26.04 -22.42
CA VAL A 227 -5.26 27.40 -22.92
C VAL A 227 -6.37 28.38 -22.46
N ARG A 228 -6.17 29.02 -21.31
CA ARG A 228 -7.04 30.10 -20.82
C ARG A 228 -6.94 31.34 -21.74
N GLY A 229 -7.72 31.38 -22.83
CA GLY A 229 -7.72 32.56 -23.70
C GLY A 229 -8.27 32.46 -25.12
N SER A 230 -9.00 31.41 -25.51
CA SER A 230 -9.88 31.43 -26.70
C SER A 230 -10.87 30.27 -26.64
N GLU A 231 -12.04 30.44 -27.25
CA GLU A 231 -13.12 29.43 -27.24
C GLU A 231 -12.64 28.08 -27.82
N SER A 232 -12.49 27.09 -26.95
CA SER A 232 -12.29 25.68 -27.30
C SER A 232 -13.39 24.84 -26.65
N LEU A 233 -14.11 24.06 -27.45
CA LEU A 233 -15.28 23.27 -27.03
C LEU A 233 -14.90 21.83 -26.65
N ILE A 234 -13.88 21.67 -25.79
CA ILE A 234 -13.49 20.42 -25.12
C ILE A 234 -12.89 20.80 -23.75
N ALA A 235 -13.26 20.24 -22.60
CA ALA A 235 -14.17 19.12 -22.30
C ALA A 235 -15.28 19.52 -21.32
N GLU A 236 -16.35 18.71 -21.23
CA GLU A 236 -17.38 18.79 -20.17
C GLU A 236 -16.97 18.04 -18.88
N SER A 237 -15.80 17.37 -18.86
CA SER A 237 -15.30 16.54 -17.74
C SER A 237 -13.77 16.68 -17.53
N THR A 238 -13.27 16.17 -16.40
CA THR A 238 -11.83 16.05 -16.05
C THR A 238 -11.04 15.22 -17.07
N TRP A 239 -9.70 15.23 -17.03
CA TRP A 239 -8.87 14.54 -18.05
C TRP A 239 -9.13 13.03 -18.11
N THR A 240 -9.29 12.39 -16.96
CA THR A 240 -9.35 10.93 -16.79
C THR A 240 -10.77 10.35 -16.65
N GLU A 241 -11.81 11.19 -16.60
CA GLU A 241 -13.20 10.75 -16.38
C GLU A 241 -14.19 11.34 -17.41
N GLY A 242 -15.43 10.87 -17.37
CA GLY A 242 -16.54 11.29 -18.22
C GLY A 242 -16.52 10.63 -19.59
N ASN A 243 -17.16 11.27 -20.57
CA ASN A 243 -17.25 10.76 -21.95
C ASN A 243 -16.08 11.30 -22.79
N LYS A 244 -15.21 10.42 -23.29
CA LYS A 244 -14.06 10.77 -24.14
C LYS A 244 -14.25 10.26 -25.57
N ARG A 245 -13.78 11.05 -26.55
CA ARG A 245 -13.87 10.73 -27.98
C ARG A 245 -12.49 10.52 -28.58
N ILE A 246 -12.29 9.38 -29.24
CA ILE A 246 -11.04 9.03 -29.95
C ILE A 246 -11.27 9.12 -31.46
N LEU A 247 -10.40 9.85 -32.18
CA LEU A 247 -10.35 9.81 -33.65
C LEU A 247 -9.36 8.74 -34.12
N TYR A 248 -9.85 7.67 -34.75
CA TYR A 248 -9.05 6.48 -35.08
C TYR A 248 -8.69 6.42 -36.57
N LEU A 249 -7.54 6.98 -36.93
CA LEU A 249 -7.07 7.13 -38.31
C LEU A 249 -6.39 5.85 -38.81
N ARG A 250 -7.05 5.13 -39.74
CA ARG A 250 -6.46 3.99 -40.45
C ARG A 250 -5.74 4.52 -41.69
N VAL A 251 -4.41 4.35 -41.76
CA VAL A 251 -3.54 5.01 -42.76
C VAL A 251 -2.88 4.00 -43.70
N ARG A 252 -2.78 4.35 -44.98
CA ARG A 252 -1.98 3.66 -45.99
C ARG A 252 -1.03 4.61 -46.72
N PHE A 253 0.06 4.05 -47.25
CA PHE A 253 1.06 4.77 -48.05
C PHE A 253 0.68 4.84 -49.53
N ALA A 254 1.27 5.79 -50.28
CA ALA A 254 0.94 6.02 -51.69
C ALA A 254 1.28 4.84 -52.63
N ASP A 255 2.19 3.95 -52.22
CA ASP A 255 2.58 2.73 -52.94
C ASP A 255 1.68 1.52 -52.66
N GLN A 256 0.62 1.68 -51.86
CA GLN A 256 -0.31 0.61 -51.48
C GLN A 256 -1.59 0.64 -52.31
N ASP A 257 -2.26 -0.51 -52.43
CA ASP A 257 -3.50 -0.63 -53.20
C ASP A 257 -4.61 0.27 -52.64
N SER A 258 -5.47 0.79 -53.53
CA SER A 258 -6.66 1.57 -53.18
C SER A 258 -7.71 0.82 -52.34
N ALA A 259 -7.61 -0.51 -52.24
CA ALA A 259 -8.39 -1.37 -51.34
C ALA A 259 -7.61 -1.80 -50.08
N TYR A 260 -6.37 -1.34 -49.89
CA TYR A 260 -5.56 -1.67 -48.72
C TYR A 260 -6.08 -0.96 -47.47
N GLU A 261 -6.21 -1.72 -46.38
CA GLU A 261 -6.42 -1.22 -45.02
C GLU A 261 -5.34 -1.83 -44.10
N PRO A 262 -4.73 -1.07 -43.17
CA PRO A 262 -3.76 -1.62 -42.20
C PRO A 262 -4.45 -2.54 -41.17
N VAL A 263 -5.72 -2.25 -40.86
CA VAL A 263 -6.64 -3.05 -40.04
C VAL A 263 -8.06 -2.88 -40.62
N SER A 264 -8.84 -3.97 -40.64
CA SER A 264 -10.22 -3.90 -41.17
C SER A 264 -11.11 -3.05 -40.25
N LEU A 265 -12.12 -2.37 -40.80
CA LEU A 265 -13.05 -1.58 -39.97
C LEU A 265 -13.70 -2.44 -38.87
N ALA A 266 -14.16 -3.65 -39.18
CA ALA A 266 -14.81 -4.53 -38.21
C ALA A 266 -13.86 -4.99 -37.10
N THR A 267 -12.60 -5.28 -37.44
CA THR A 267 -11.55 -5.62 -36.46
C THR A 267 -11.23 -4.42 -35.57
N ALA A 268 -11.09 -3.23 -36.15
CA ALA A 268 -10.80 -2.01 -35.42
C ALA A 268 -11.94 -1.61 -34.48
N GLN A 269 -13.20 -1.82 -34.89
CA GLN A 269 -14.37 -1.64 -34.02
C GLN A 269 -14.33 -2.61 -32.83
N SER A 270 -14.28 -3.92 -33.09
CA SER A 270 -14.24 -4.94 -32.02
C SER A 270 -13.15 -4.67 -30.98
N HIS A 271 -11.92 -4.38 -31.42
CA HIS A 271 -10.82 -4.11 -30.49
C HIS A 271 -10.98 -2.80 -29.71
N GLN A 272 -11.72 -1.82 -30.23
CA GLN A 272 -11.99 -0.55 -29.53
C GLN A 272 -13.21 -0.66 -28.63
N ASP A 273 -14.15 -1.56 -28.93
CA ASP A 273 -15.20 -1.97 -27.99
C ASP A 273 -14.58 -2.67 -26.77
N ASP A 274 -13.58 -3.56 -26.98
CA ASP A 274 -12.81 -4.19 -25.89
C ASP A 274 -12.06 -3.15 -25.02
N VAL A 275 -11.45 -2.14 -25.65
CA VAL A 275 -10.80 -1.01 -24.94
C VAL A 275 -11.83 -0.19 -24.16
N ALA A 276 -12.96 0.19 -24.78
CA ALA A 276 -13.98 0.98 -24.11
C ALA A 276 -14.56 0.26 -22.89
N GLU A 277 -14.85 -1.04 -22.99
CA GLU A 277 -15.37 -1.83 -21.88
C GLU A 277 -14.33 -2.04 -20.78
N HIS A 278 -13.06 -2.28 -21.14
CA HIS A 278 -11.98 -2.40 -20.15
C HIS A 278 -11.85 -1.11 -19.31
N TYR A 279 -11.79 0.04 -19.98
CA TYR A 279 -11.68 1.33 -19.30
C TYR A 279 -12.94 1.69 -18.50
N ARG A 280 -14.13 1.26 -18.94
CA ARG A 280 -15.36 1.37 -18.16
C ARG A 280 -15.30 0.53 -16.87
N ILE A 281 -14.83 -0.72 -16.93
CA ILE A 281 -14.68 -1.60 -15.76
C ILE A 281 -13.63 -1.03 -14.80
N ALA A 282 -12.42 -0.76 -15.32
CA ALA A 282 -11.27 -0.39 -14.50
C ALA A 282 -11.40 1.00 -13.85
N SER A 283 -12.17 1.91 -14.44
CA SER A 283 -12.51 3.22 -13.85
C SER A 283 -13.75 3.18 -12.93
N TYR A 284 -14.32 2.00 -12.64
CA TYR A 284 -15.58 1.84 -11.91
C TYR A 284 -16.76 2.61 -12.54
N GLY A 285 -16.77 2.72 -13.87
CA GLY A 285 -17.75 3.49 -14.65
C GLY A 285 -17.51 5.00 -14.70
N LYS A 286 -16.43 5.52 -14.11
CA LYS A 286 -16.07 6.95 -14.17
C LYS A 286 -15.70 7.41 -15.60
N LEU A 287 -15.07 6.54 -16.39
CA LEU A 287 -14.65 6.82 -17.77
C LEU A 287 -15.47 6.00 -18.77
N ASN A 288 -15.93 6.67 -19.84
CA ASN A 288 -16.58 6.05 -21.00
C ASN A 288 -15.90 6.54 -22.29
N VAL A 289 -15.60 5.63 -23.22
CA VAL A 289 -14.80 5.91 -24.42
C VAL A 289 -15.62 5.64 -25.67
N ILE A 290 -15.62 6.60 -26.61
CA ILE A 290 -16.33 6.50 -27.90
C ILE A 290 -15.34 6.72 -29.04
N THR A 291 -15.05 5.67 -29.80
CA THR A 291 -14.13 5.74 -30.94
C THR A 291 -14.86 6.04 -32.26
N VAL A 292 -14.38 7.04 -32.99
CA VAL A 292 -14.87 7.43 -34.32
C VAL A 292 -13.88 6.95 -35.39
N PHE A 293 -14.40 6.27 -36.40
CA PHE A 293 -13.62 5.66 -37.48
C PHE A 293 -13.87 6.36 -38.83
N PRO A 294 -12.94 7.22 -39.28
CA PRO A 294 -12.92 7.71 -40.65
C PRO A 294 -12.74 6.63 -41.72
N ASP A 295 -12.93 7.06 -42.97
CA ASP A 295 -12.43 6.34 -44.14
C ASP A 295 -10.89 6.25 -44.09
N VAL A 296 -10.33 5.26 -44.79
CA VAL A 296 -8.86 5.05 -44.84
C VAL A 296 -8.16 6.26 -45.46
N ILE A 297 -7.25 6.85 -44.68
CA ILE A 297 -6.44 8.00 -45.09
C ILE A 297 -5.29 7.50 -45.98
N THR A 298 -5.09 8.16 -47.11
CA THR A 298 -3.99 7.86 -48.05
C THR A 298 -2.95 8.97 -47.95
N LEU A 299 -1.72 8.60 -47.60
CA LEU A 299 -0.58 9.52 -47.58
C LEU A 299 -0.08 9.84 -49.00
N ALA A 300 0.63 10.94 -49.15
CA ALA A 300 1.17 11.44 -50.40
C ALA A 300 2.49 10.79 -50.82
N GLU A 301 3.33 10.36 -49.87
CA GLU A 301 4.57 9.64 -50.18
C GLU A 301 4.42 8.11 -50.06
N ASN A 302 5.29 7.40 -50.77
CA ASN A 302 5.49 5.96 -50.58
C ASN A 302 6.09 5.72 -49.20
N LYS A 303 5.92 4.51 -48.65
CA LYS A 303 6.45 4.12 -47.33
C LYS A 303 7.93 4.48 -47.11
N SER A 304 8.76 4.32 -48.16
CA SER A 304 10.19 4.64 -48.13
C SER A 304 10.52 6.14 -47.93
N GLY A 305 9.58 7.06 -48.15
CA GLY A 305 9.76 8.50 -47.92
C GLY A 305 9.78 8.89 -46.44
N TYR A 306 9.09 8.12 -45.59
CA TYR A 306 9.01 8.34 -44.14
C TYR A 306 10.13 7.63 -43.36
N VAL A 307 10.67 6.54 -43.91
CA VAL A 307 11.81 5.81 -43.30
C VAL A 307 13.02 6.75 -43.22
N GLY A 308 13.50 7.00 -42.00
CA GLY A 308 14.61 7.92 -41.72
C GLY A 308 14.22 9.41 -41.62
N GLN A 309 12.99 9.80 -42.02
CA GLN A 309 12.42 11.13 -41.72
C GLN A 309 11.59 11.12 -40.42
N GLY A 310 11.21 9.93 -39.94
CA GLY A 310 10.66 9.71 -38.61
C GLY A 310 9.13 9.66 -38.55
N LEU A 311 8.61 9.11 -37.45
CA LEU A 311 7.18 8.94 -37.20
C LEU A 311 6.42 10.27 -37.23
N GLY A 312 7.02 11.34 -36.68
CA GLY A 312 6.38 12.66 -36.56
C GLY A 312 5.81 13.16 -37.89
N LYS A 313 6.64 13.23 -38.94
CA LYS A 313 6.22 13.64 -40.30
C LYS A 313 5.00 12.85 -40.80
N MET A 314 5.02 11.53 -40.62
CA MET A 314 3.96 10.63 -41.09
C MET A 314 2.64 10.89 -40.34
N MET A 315 2.71 11.13 -39.02
CA MET A 315 1.54 11.47 -38.21
C MET A 315 1.01 12.87 -38.48
N ASP A 316 1.87 13.86 -38.76
CA ASP A 316 1.48 15.21 -39.14
C ASP A 316 0.70 15.20 -40.45
N GLU A 317 1.25 14.56 -41.48
CA GLU A 317 0.61 14.44 -42.78
C GLU A 317 -0.70 13.65 -42.74
N ALA A 318 -0.77 12.59 -41.92
CA ALA A 318 -2.00 11.82 -41.72
C ALA A 318 -3.13 12.68 -41.12
N ARG A 319 -2.82 13.60 -40.19
CA ARG A 319 -3.80 14.53 -39.60
C ARG A 319 -4.29 15.56 -40.62
N ASP A 320 -3.38 16.16 -41.38
CA ASP A 320 -3.72 17.13 -42.43
C ASP A 320 -4.58 16.48 -43.54
N ALA A 321 -4.22 15.27 -43.96
CA ALA A 321 -4.99 14.50 -44.94
C ALA A 321 -6.39 14.11 -44.42
N ALA A 322 -6.52 13.78 -43.14
CA ALA A 322 -7.82 13.50 -42.51
C ALA A 322 -8.72 14.75 -42.48
N ILE A 323 -8.19 15.91 -42.10
CA ILE A 323 -8.91 17.20 -42.13
C ILE A 323 -9.44 17.48 -43.54
N ILE A 324 -8.58 17.40 -44.56
CA ILE A 324 -8.93 17.68 -45.96
C ILE A 324 -10.02 16.70 -46.46
N LEU A 325 -9.86 15.41 -46.17
CA LEU A 325 -10.82 14.39 -46.61
C LEU A 325 -12.17 14.53 -45.91
N GLY A 326 -12.19 14.81 -44.60
CA GLY A 326 -13.40 15.07 -43.83
C GLY A 326 -14.16 16.29 -44.37
N GLN A 327 -13.46 17.41 -44.57
CA GLN A 327 -14.03 18.62 -45.17
C GLN A 327 -14.64 18.34 -46.55
N SER A 328 -13.98 17.54 -47.40
CA SER A 328 -14.51 17.16 -48.72
C SER A 328 -15.83 16.35 -48.67
N LYS A 329 -16.11 15.71 -47.53
CA LYS A 329 -17.30 14.89 -47.26
C LYS A 329 -18.36 15.59 -46.41
N GLY A 330 -18.07 16.79 -45.90
CA GLY A 330 -18.93 17.49 -44.93
C GLY A 330 -18.94 16.82 -43.55
N LEU A 331 -17.85 16.14 -43.18
CA LEU A 331 -17.64 15.48 -41.90
C LEU A 331 -16.49 16.14 -41.13
N ASP A 332 -16.56 16.10 -39.80
CA ASP A 332 -15.51 16.65 -38.94
C ASP A 332 -14.51 15.57 -38.49
N TRP A 333 -13.36 15.53 -39.16
CA TRP A 333 -12.21 14.70 -38.83
C TRP A 333 -10.99 15.56 -38.43
N ASP A 334 -11.25 16.77 -37.90
CA ASP A 334 -10.20 17.57 -37.27
C ASP A 334 -9.88 16.99 -35.90
N TYR A 335 -8.67 16.43 -35.74
CA TYR A 335 -8.21 15.82 -34.48
C TYR A 335 -8.28 16.76 -33.26
N ARG A 336 -8.33 18.08 -33.49
CA ARG A 336 -8.47 19.10 -32.44
C ARG A 336 -9.87 19.14 -31.83
N ASN A 337 -10.87 18.55 -32.50
CA ASN A 337 -12.27 18.44 -32.06
C ASN A 337 -12.56 17.09 -31.35
N TYR A 338 -11.52 16.40 -30.90
CA TYR A 338 -11.54 15.12 -30.18
C TYR A 338 -10.60 15.22 -28.96
N ASP A 339 -10.89 14.45 -27.92
CA ASP A 339 -10.04 14.37 -26.72
C ASP A 339 -8.70 13.71 -27.08
N PHE A 340 -8.76 12.62 -27.85
CA PHE A 340 -7.60 11.81 -28.26
C PHE A 340 -7.66 11.46 -29.75
N TYR A 341 -6.51 11.11 -30.32
CA TYR A 341 -6.43 10.53 -31.66
C TYR A 341 -5.35 9.47 -31.76
N THR A 342 -5.66 8.41 -32.49
CA THR A 342 -4.80 7.23 -32.68
C THR A 342 -4.59 7.01 -34.17
N ILE A 343 -3.35 6.75 -34.57
CA ILE A 343 -2.98 6.51 -35.98
C ILE A 343 -2.48 5.08 -36.17
N ILE A 344 -3.06 4.34 -37.11
CA ILE A 344 -2.66 2.96 -37.43
C ILE A 344 -2.01 2.91 -38.80
N SER A 345 -0.79 2.37 -38.90
CA SER A 345 -0.10 2.18 -40.18
C SER A 345 0.60 0.81 -40.25
N ASP A 346 1.10 0.44 -41.43
CA ASP A 346 2.05 -0.67 -41.50
C ASP A 346 3.33 -0.37 -40.72
N GLY A 347 3.90 -1.42 -40.12
CA GLY A 347 5.15 -1.34 -39.36
C GLY A 347 6.40 -1.07 -40.20
N GLY A 348 7.51 -0.78 -39.53
CA GLY A 348 8.80 -0.48 -40.19
C GLY A 348 9.04 0.99 -40.52
N ILE A 349 8.23 1.91 -39.97
CA ILE A 349 8.61 3.33 -39.80
C ILE A 349 9.40 3.53 -38.49
N GLY A 350 9.22 2.64 -37.51
CA GLY A 350 10.00 2.55 -36.27
C GLY A 350 10.03 1.12 -35.70
N GLY A 351 10.73 0.92 -34.58
CA GLY A 351 11.00 -0.40 -33.97
C GLY A 351 10.04 -0.84 -32.84
N TYR A 352 8.84 -0.26 -32.79
CA TYR A 352 7.85 -0.42 -31.71
C TYR A 352 6.53 -1.01 -32.24
N ALA A 353 5.81 -1.75 -31.41
CA ALA A 353 4.43 -2.18 -31.63
C ALA A 353 3.45 -0.99 -31.53
N GLY A 354 3.68 -0.10 -30.56
CA GLY A 354 2.93 1.14 -30.36
C GLY A 354 3.80 2.22 -29.70
N ILE A 355 3.28 3.44 -29.68
CA ILE A 355 3.92 4.61 -29.07
C ILE A 355 2.86 5.67 -28.74
N ALA A 356 2.94 6.25 -27.54
CA ALA A 356 1.99 7.23 -27.03
C ALA A 356 2.68 8.42 -26.35
N GLN A 357 1.95 9.53 -26.25
CA GLN A 357 2.28 10.61 -25.30
C GLN A 357 1.75 10.26 -23.91
N VAL A 358 2.61 10.37 -22.89
CA VAL A 358 2.21 10.26 -21.48
C VAL A 358 1.47 11.53 -21.08
N GLY A 359 0.21 11.41 -20.66
CA GLY A 359 -0.69 12.53 -20.35
C GLY A 359 -0.98 13.43 -21.56
N GLY A 360 -0.98 12.88 -22.79
CA GLY A 360 -1.20 13.62 -24.03
C GLY A 360 -2.21 12.97 -24.97
N ARG A 361 -2.55 13.66 -26.07
CA ARG A 361 -3.67 13.29 -26.95
C ARG A 361 -3.36 12.19 -27.97
N LYS A 362 -2.10 11.81 -28.13
CA LYS A 362 -1.54 11.20 -29.33
C LYS A 362 -1.07 9.76 -29.09
N SER A 363 -1.53 8.84 -29.92
CA SER A 363 -1.01 7.47 -30.00
C SER A 363 -0.83 6.98 -31.44
N HIS A 364 0.06 6.02 -31.64
CA HIS A 364 0.27 5.31 -32.90
C HIS A 364 0.45 3.81 -32.67
N HIS A 365 -0.12 2.99 -33.55
CA HIS A 365 0.07 1.53 -33.53
C HIS A 365 0.54 1.00 -34.88
N GLN A 366 1.38 -0.02 -34.84
CA GLN A 366 1.72 -0.81 -36.02
C GLN A 366 0.67 -1.89 -36.29
N LYS A 367 0.43 -2.16 -37.57
CA LYS A 367 -0.36 -3.31 -38.06
C LYS A 367 0.00 -4.60 -37.30
N GLY A 368 -1.03 -5.22 -36.71
CA GLY A 368 -0.90 -6.42 -35.87
C GLY A 368 -1.05 -6.15 -34.38
N TYR A 369 -0.84 -4.91 -33.93
CA TYR A 369 -0.85 -4.51 -32.51
C TYR A 369 -2.00 -3.54 -32.23
N THR A 370 -3.24 -4.01 -32.41
CA THR A 370 -4.44 -3.16 -32.35
C THR A 370 -5.51 -3.64 -31.36
N SER A 371 -5.26 -4.75 -30.64
CA SER A 371 -6.17 -5.29 -29.62
C SER A 371 -6.02 -4.55 -28.28
N LEU A 372 -6.89 -4.86 -27.31
CA LEU A 372 -6.84 -4.35 -25.93
C LEU A 372 -5.41 -4.30 -25.35
N ARG A 373 -4.64 -5.39 -25.47
CA ARG A 373 -3.23 -5.46 -25.04
C ARG A 373 -2.40 -4.24 -25.43
N THR A 374 -2.46 -3.79 -26.69
CA THR A 374 -1.64 -2.63 -27.14
C THR A 374 -2.47 -1.36 -27.15
N SER A 375 -3.63 -1.34 -27.81
CA SER A 375 -4.41 -0.11 -27.92
C SER A 375 -5.01 0.36 -26.59
N GLY A 376 -5.21 -0.54 -25.62
CA GLY A 376 -5.57 -0.17 -24.25
C GLY A 376 -4.36 0.34 -23.46
N HIS A 377 -3.20 -0.29 -23.59
CA HIS A 377 -1.95 0.13 -22.95
C HIS A 377 -1.51 1.54 -23.38
N GLU A 378 -1.48 1.79 -24.70
CA GLU A 378 -1.13 3.10 -25.27
C GLU A 378 -2.16 4.20 -24.92
N PHE A 379 -3.42 3.82 -24.72
CA PHE A 379 -4.42 4.74 -24.19
C PHE A 379 -4.19 5.06 -22.69
N GLY A 380 -3.63 4.13 -21.92
CA GLY A 380 -3.27 4.35 -20.51
C GLY A 380 -2.15 5.38 -20.36
N HIS A 381 -1.18 5.34 -21.27
CA HIS A 381 -0.21 6.42 -21.42
C HIS A 381 -0.89 7.76 -21.74
N ASN A 382 -1.83 7.80 -22.69
CA ASN A 382 -2.56 9.03 -23.02
C ASN A 382 -3.32 9.64 -21.81
N LEU A 383 -3.79 8.82 -20.87
CA LEU A 383 -4.39 9.29 -19.63
C LEU A 383 -3.37 9.80 -18.60
N GLY A 384 -2.14 9.27 -18.58
CA GLY A 384 -1.07 9.76 -17.70
C GLY A 384 -0.12 8.70 -17.13
N LEU A 385 -0.34 7.42 -17.39
CA LEU A 385 0.45 6.33 -16.79
C LEU A 385 1.78 6.08 -17.51
N SER A 386 2.82 5.73 -16.75
CA SER A 386 4.07 5.13 -17.26
C SER A 386 3.95 3.60 -17.36
N HIS A 387 5.01 2.91 -17.80
CA HIS A 387 5.06 1.45 -17.69
C HIS A 387 5.09 1.01 -16.21
N ALA A 388 4.56 -0.19 -15.95
CA ALA A 388 4.73 -0.89 -14.69
C ALA A 388 5.80 -1.99 -14.81
N TYR A 389 6.45 -2.32 -13.70
CA TYR A 389 7.67 -3.12 -13.64
C TYR A 389 7.51 -4.32 -12.70
N TYR A 390 8.45 -5.27 -12.79
CA TYR A 390 8.61 -6.35 -11.83
C TYR A 390 9.98 -6.24 -11.17
N ASN A 391 10.04 -6.37 -9.85
CA ASN A 391 11.29 -6.38 -9.11
C ASN A 391 11.91 -7.79 -9.14
N TYR A 392 13.02 -7.95 -9.86
CA TYR A 392 13.73 -9.21 -9.98
C TYR A 392 14.98 -9.17 -9.11
N THR A 393 15.02 -10.01 -8.09
CA THR A 393 16.04 -9.99 -7.02
C THR A 393 16.92 -11.24 -7.07
N SER A 394 18.15 -11.14 -6.53
CA SER A 394 19.10 -12.28 -6.51
C SER A 394 19.19 -13.04 -5.20
N ASP A 395 18.53 -12.58 -4.15
CA ASP A 395 18.80 -12.93 -2.74
C ASP A 395 17.55 -13.37 -1.96
N LEU A 396 16.50 -13.83 -2.66
CA LEU A 396 15.24 -14.34 -2.09
C LEU A 396 14.44 -13.32 -1.25
N SER A 397 14.85 -12.05 -1.22
CA SER A 397 14.04 -10.98 -0.65
C SER A 397 13.12 -10.39 -1.73
N PRO A 398 11.83 -10.14 -1.44
CA PRO A 398 10.90 -9.47 -2.36
C PRO A 398 11.37 -8.09 -2.85
N ARG A 399 12.11 -7.35 -2.01
CA ARG A 399 12.71 -6.05 -2.37
C ARG A 399 14.16 -6.19 -2.80
N GLY A 400 14.96 -6.92 -2.01
CA GLY A 400 16.21 -7.58 -2.39
C GLY A 400 17.31 -6.79 -3.11
N SER A 401 18.38 -7.51 -3.39
CA SER A 401 19.55 -7.02 -4.13
C SER A 401 19.32 -7.16 -5.64
N THR A 402 19.65 -6.11 -6.38
CA THR A 402 19.74 -6.16 -7.85
C THR A 402 20.80 -7.20 -8.26
N PRO A 403 20.47 -8.19 -9.11
CA PRO A 403 21.44 -9.19 -9.53
C PRO A 403 22.60 -8.57 -10.31
N SER A 404 23.77 -9.21 -10.23
CA SER A 404 25.01 -8.77 -10.89
C SER A 404 24.96 -8.75 -12.44
N ASN A 405 23.89 -9.26 -13.05
CA ASN A 405 23.62 -9.12 -14.48
C ASN A 405 22.88 -7.80 -14.84
N GLY A 406 22.53 -6.97 -13.86
CA GLY A 406 21.85 -5.68 -14.02
C GLY A 406 20.32 -5.76 -14.18
N ALA A 407 19.71 -6.94 -14.02
CA ALA A 407 18.30 -7.18 -14.34
C ALA A 407 17.30 -6.79 -13.23
N GLY A 408 17.65 -5.88 -12.31
CA GLY A 408 16.89 -5.62 -11.07
C GLY A 408 15.43 -5.18 -11.27
N LEU A 409 15.16 -4.40 -12.32
CA LEU A 409 13.81 -4.00 -12.71
C LEU A 409 13.51 -4.54 -14.11
N ILE A 410 12.50 -5.41 -14.19
CA ILE A 410 12.03 -6.00 -15.45
C ILE A 410 10.82 -5.21 -15.95
N GLU A 411 11.05 -4.37 -16.94
CA GLU A 411 10.00 -3.75 -17.75
C GLU A 411 9.07 -4.84 -18.30
N TYR A 412 7.76 -4.58 -18.32
CA TYR A 412 6.73 -5.53 -18.76
C TYR A 412 6.65 -6.84 -17.95
N GLY A 413 7.24 -6.85 -16.75
CA GLY A 413 7.22 -8.01 -15.88
C GLY A 413 5.97 -8.17 -15.03
N HIS A 414 5.20 -7.12 -14.74
CA HIS A 414 4.04 -7.20 -13.84
C HIS A 414 2.83 -7.83 -14.55
N ARG A 415 2.63 -9.12 -14.31
CA ARG A 415 1.61 -9.97 -14.96
C ARG A 415 0.15 -9.49 -14.80
N PHE A 416 -0.14 -8.62 -13.83
CA PHE A 416 -1.49 -8.23 -13.45
C PHE A 416 -1.88 -6.77 -13.79
N SER A 417 -0.94 -5.93 -14.23
CA SER A 417 -1.21 -4.56 -14.70
C SER A 417 -1.29 -4.51 -16.22
N LEU A 418 -2.28 -3.79 -16.79
CA LEU A 418 -2.31 -3.53 -18.23
C LEU A 418 -1.08 -2.74 -18.69
N MET A 419 -0.48 -1.91 -17.83
CA MET A 419 0.74 -1.13 -18.12
C MET A 419 2.03 -1.96 -18.11
N SER A 420 1.93 -3.29 -18.06
CA SER A 420 3.10 -4.17 -18.03
C SER A 420 2.84 -5.53 -18.68
N ALA A 421 1.71 -6.17 -18.41
CA ALA A 421 1.42 -7.53 -18.81
C ALA A 421 1.33 -7.69 -20.33
N GLN A 422 2.24 -8.48 -20.91
CA GLN A 422 2.33 -8.62 -22.37
C GLN A 422 1.71 -9.90 -22.94
N ASN A 423 1.81 -11.07 -22.30
CA ASN A 423 1.52 -12.34 -22.97
C ASN A 423 0.45 -13.18 -22.26
N GLY A 424 -0.49 -13.73 -23.04
CA GLY A 424 -1.61 -14.54 -22.59
C GLY A 424 -2.91 -14.18 -23.32
N SER A 425 -3.84 -15.12 -23.43
CA SER A 425 -5.21 -14.84 -23.92
C SER A 425 -5.96 -13.89 -23.00
N ASP A 426 -5.63 -13.90 -21.70
CA ASP A 426 -6.24 -13.06 -20.66
C ASP A 426 -6.15 -11.57 -20.99
N MET A 427 -5.07 -11.12 -21.65
CA MET A 427 -4.85 -9.71 -22.05
C MET A 427 -5.76 -9.23 -23.19
N SER A 428 -6.67 -10.09 -23.66
CA SER A 428 -7.73 -9.74 -24.62
C SER A 428 -9.13 -9.79 -24.00
N ASN A 429 -9.27 -10.15 -22.71
CA ASN A 429 -10.52 -10.08 -21.97
C ASN A 429 -10.61 -8.71 -21.27
N PRO A 430 -11.63 -7.86 -21.50
CA PRO A 430 -11.74 -6.55 -20.86
C PRO A 430 -11.71 -6.53 -19.32
N ALA A 431 -12.07 -7.64 -18.67
CA ALA A 431 -12.21 -7.72 -17.20
C ALA A 431 -10.94 -8.22 -16.45
N LEU A 432 -9.94 -8.79 -17.13
CA LEU A 432 -8.78 -9.45 -16.48
C LEU A 432 -7.50 -8.59 -16.34
N PRO A 433 -6.97 -7.93 -17.39
CA PRO A 433 -5.90 -6.96 -17.22
C PRO A 433 -6.48 -5.77 -16.48
N HIS A 434 -5.79 -5.26 -15.46
CA HIS A 434 -6.42 -4.30 -14.55
C HIS A 434 -5.39 -3.45 -13.81
N PHE A 435 -5.65 -2.14 -13.71
CA PHE A 435 -4.70 -1.21 -13.09
C PHE A 435 -4.46 -1.49 -11.61
N THR A 436 -3.22 -1.24 -11.16
CA THR A 436 -2.83 -1.29 -9.74
C THR A 436 -3.53 -0.18 -8.95
N ALA A 437 -3.57 -0.29 -7.62
CA ALA A 437 -4.16 0.78 -6.80
C ALA A 437 -3.45 2.13 -7.01
N HIS A 438 -2.12 2.11 -7.14
CA HIS A 438 -1.29 3.28 -7.46
C HIS A 438 -1.63 3.89 -8.82
N GLU A 439 -1.72 3.06 -9.87
CA GLU A 439 -2.12 3.50 -11.21
C GLU A 439 -3.54 4.11 -11.20
N LYS A 440 -4.50 3.50 -10.50
CA LYS A 440 -5.87 4.06 -10.38
C LYS A 440 -5.94 5.35 -9.59
N TRP A 441 -5.15 5.48 -8.53
CA TRP A 441 -5.07 6.71 -7.74
C TRP A 441 -4.43 7.83 -8.56
N SER A 442 -3.42 7.51 -9.37
CA SER A 442 -2.79 8.43 -10.34
C SER A 442 -3.73 8.89 -11.48
N LEU A 443 -4.93 8.31 -11.58
CA LEU A 443 -5.97 8.65 -12.57
C LEU A 443 -7.25 9.21 -11.92
N ASP A 444 -7.24 9.54 -10.63
CA ASP A 444 -8.41 9.96 -9.82
C ASP A 444 -9.55 8.90 -9.70
N TRP A 445 -9.32 7.66 -10.15
CA TRP A 445 -10.36 6.62 -10.10
C TRP A 445 -10.49 5.97 -8.73
N VAL A 446 -9.37 5.83 -8.03
CA VAL A 446 -9.26 5.55 -6.59
C VAL A 446 -8.90 6.86 -5.91
N THR A 447 -9.60 7.23 -4.84
CA THR A 447 -9.43 8.53 -4.15
C THR A 447 -8.88 8.34 -2.75
N ASP A 448 -8.55 9.44 -2.06
CA ASP A 448 -8.12 9.39 -0.65
C ASP A 448 -9.20 8.83 0.30
N SER A 449 -10.48 8.77 -0.12
CA SER A 449 -11.54 8.04 0.61
C SER A 449 -11.62 6.54 0.32
N ASP A 450 -10.94 6.07 -0.72
CA ASP A 450 -10.82 4.65 -1.08
C ASP A 450 -9.52 4.01 -0.54
N ILE A 451 -8.61 4.79 0.05
CA ILE A 451 -7.32 4.32 0.58
C ILE A 451 -7.08 4.75 2.03
N VAL A 452 -6.06 4.18 2.65
CA VAL A 452 -5.55 4.62 3.95
C VAL A 452 -4.04 4.78 3.89
N ASP A 453 -3.57 5.94 4.34
CA ASP A 453 -2.17 6.23 4.55
C ASP A 453 -1.78 5.84 5.97
N ILE A 454 -0.87 4.87 6.07
CA ILE A 454 -0.25 4.45 7.33
C ILE A 454 1.19 4.97 7.29
N THR A 455 1.52 5.87 8.21
CA THR A 455 2.75 6.68 8.19
C THR A 455 3.47 6.74 9.53
N THR A 456 2.76 6.43 10.62
CA THR A 456 3.25 6.45 12.01
C THR A 456 2.79 5.20 12.77
N GLY A 457 3.46 4.85 13.88
CA GLY A 457 3.23 3.59 14.61
C GLY A 457 1.85 3.48 15.28
N ASP A 458 1.25 4.60 15.68
CA ASP A 458 -0.12 4.71 16.19
C ASP A 458 -1.19 4.37 15.12
N GLN A 459 -0.79 4.27 13.86
CA GLN A 459 -1.61 3.76 12.75
C GLN A 459 -1.37 2.27 12.48
N SER A 460 -0.68 1.54 13.37
CA SER A 460 -0.59 0.07 13.30
C SER A 460 -1.93 -0.55 13.67
N GLY A 461 -2.30 -1.66 13.03
CA GLY A 461 -3.54 -2.37 13.31
C GLY A 461 -4.05 -3.20 12.14
N THR A 462 -5.26 -3.74 12.28
CA THR A 462 -5.90 -4.57 11.26
C THR A 462 -6.87 -3.75 10.40
N TYR A 463 -6.66 -3.78 9.10
CA TYR A 463 -7.38 -3.02 8.08
C TYR A 463 -8.12 -3.95 7.12
N ARG A 464 -9.40 -3.65 6.84
CA ARG A 464 -10.23 -4.42 5.91
C ARG A 464 -10.10 -3.91 4.48
N LEU A 465 -9.44 -4.65 3.61
CA LEU A 465 -9.33 -4.36 2.17
C LEU A 465 -10.43 -5.06 1.37
N TYR A 466 -11.25 -4.30 0.67
CA TYR A 466 -12.21 -4.81 -0.31
C TYR A 466 -11.60 -4.90 -1.71
N GLN A 467 -12.26 -5.65 -2.59
CA GLN A 467 -11.83 -5.91 -3.98
C GLN A 467 -11.52 -4.60 -4.75
N ASN A 468 -10.27 -4.42 -5.21
CA ASN A 468 -9.86 -3.27 -6.04
C ASN A 468 -10.28 -3.44 -7.52
N ASP A 469 -10.71 -4.63 -7.93
CA ASP A 469 -11.11 -4.96 -9.30
C ASP A 469 -12.62 -5.13 -9.52
N HIS A 470 -13.43 -4.83 -8.50
CA HIS A 470 -14.89 -4.81 -8.62
C HIS A 470 -15.46 -3.37 -8.56
N GLN A 471 -16.28 -3.00 -9.55
CA GLN A 471 -16.83 -1.64 -9.66
C GLN A 471 -17.78 -1.29 -8.50
N ASP A 472 -18.67 -2.21 -8.09
CA ASP A 472 -19.75 -1.95 -7.13
C ASP A 472 -19.32 -2.06 -5.64
N VAL A 473 -18.02 -2.18 -5.35
CA VAL A 473 -17.47 -2.20 -3.99
C VAL A 473 -17.55 -0.81 -3.33
N THR A 474 -17.96 -0.78 -2.07
CA THR A 474 -17.89 0.41 -1.21
C THR A 474 -17.02 0.14 0.01
N GLY A 475 -15.93 0.88 0.18
CA GLY A 475 -15.00 0.74 1.30
C GLY A 475 -13.55 0.91 0.87
N LEU A 476 -12.64 0.63 1.80
CA LEU A 476 -11.19 0.71 1.59
C LEU A 476 -10.73 -0.32 0.53
N ARG A 477 -10.05 0.14 -0.52
CA ARG A 477 -9.57 -0.67 -1.66
C ARG A 477 -8.05 -0.84 -1.70
N ALA A 478 -7.31 0.03 -1.03
CA ALA A 478 -5.86 -0.10 -0.88
C ALA A 478 -5.32 0.50 0.42
N ILE A 479 -4.18 -0.02 0.87
CA ILE A 479 -3.38 0.54 1.97
C ILE A 479 -2.07 1.07 1.36
N ARG A 480 -1.62 2.24 1.81
CA ARG A 480 -0.34 2.83 1.43
C ARG A 480 0.55 2.97 2.67
N ILE A 481 1.72 2.35 2.62
CA ILE A 481 2.68 2.21 3.74
C ILE A 481 4.10 2.66 3.31
N PRO A 482 5.01 3.00 4.23
CA PRO A 482 6.35 3.47 3.89
C PRO A 482 7.23 2.33 3.34
N SER A 483 8.13 2.66 2.41
CA SER A 483 9.08 1.69 1.80
C SER A 483 10.48 2.30 1.59
N GLY A 484 10.96 3.08 2.57
CA GLY A 484 12.27 3.74 2.56
C GLY A 484 12.35 5.01 1.70
N GLY A 485 12.41 6.17 2.36
CA GLY A 485 12.45 7.49 1.70
C GLY A 485 11.08 8.17 1.54
N LEU A 486 11.08 9.49 1.31
CA LEU A 486 9.88 10.33 1.46
C LEU A 486 8.74 9.94 0.51
N TYR A 487 9.04 9.72 -0.78
CA TYR A 487 8.06 9.42 -1.84
C TYR A 487 7.87 7.92 -2.13
N SER A 488 8.72 7.08 -1.53
CA SER A 488 8.66 5.62 -1.64
C SER A 488 7.51 5.08 -0.78
N LYS A 489 6.59 4.34 -1.41
CA LYS A 489 5.48 3.65 -0.74
C LYS A 489 5.30 2.23 -1.27
N TYR A 490 4.87 1.29 -0.41
CA TYR A 490 4.15 0.11 -0.89
C TYR A 490 2.66 0.41 -0.95
N TRP A 491 2.02 -0.15 -1.97
CA TRP A 491 0.60 -0.10 -2.24
C TRP A 491 0.07 -1.53 -2.19
N LEU A 492 -0.73 -1.82 -1.15
CA LEU A 492 -1.35 -3.12 -0.91
C LEU A 492 -2.75 -3.11 -1.52
N SER A 493 -3.13 -4.15 -2.26
CA SER A 493 -4.49 -4.26 -2.82
C SER A 493 -4.96 -5.72 -2.92
N TYR A 494 -6.27 -5.90 -2.75
CA TYR A 494 -6.96 -7.19 -2.90
C TYR A 494 -7.65 -7.31 -4.26
N ARG A 495 -7.70 -8.52 -4.84
CA ARG A 495 -8.24 -8.78 -6.19
C ARG A 495 -8.97 -10.12 -6.29
N THR A 496 -10.08 -10.14 -7.03
CA THR A 496 -10.94 -11.33 -7.20
C THR A 496 -11.29 -11.63 -8.66
N ALA A 497 -11.08 -10.70 -9.61
CA ALA A 497 -11.60 -10.78 -10.98
C ALA A 497 -11.03 -11.94 -11.83
N TRP A 498 -10.00 -12.61 -11.32
CA TRP A 498 -9.44 -13.83 -11.90
C TRP A 498 -10.25 -15.09 -11.60
N ARG A 499 -11.34 -15.03 -10.81
CA ARG A 499 -12.39 -16.05 -10.78
C ARG A 499 -13.33 -15.89 -11.96
N GLN A 500 -13.30 -16.78 -12.95
CA GLN A 500 -14.28 -16.78 -14.05
C GLN A 500 -14.69 -18.18 -14.49
N PRO A 501 -16.00 -18.46 -14.67
CA PRO A 501 -16.44 -19.76 -15.18
C PRO A 501 -15.89 -19.98 -16.61
N ASN A 502 -15.52 -21.24 -16.91
CA ASN A 502 -14.83 -21.68 -18.13
C ASN A 502 -13.33 -21.33 -18.22
N ARG A 503 -12.64 -21.07 -17.09
CA ARG A 503 -11.17 -21.02 -17.05
C ARG A 503 -10.61 -22.41 -16.70
N ASN A 504 -9.38 -22.73 -17.11
CA ASN A 504 -8.74 -24.03 -16.83
C ASN A 504 -8.03 -24.06 -15.46
N SER A 505 -8.01 -22.94 -14.74
CA SER A 505 -7.56 -22.74 -13.36
C SER A 505 -7.75 -21.26 -13.00
N ASP A 506 -8.10 -20.96 -11.76
CA ASP A 506 -8.05 -19.60 -11.22
C ASP A 506 -6.59 -19.23 -10.81
N ASN A 507 -6.41 -18.14 -10.04
CA ASN A 507 -5.15 -17.78 -9.39
C ASN A 507 -5.37 -17.74 -7.88
N ASP A 508 -5.17 -18.87 -7.19
CA ASP A 508 -5.49 -18.99 -5.77
C ASP A 508 -4.69 -18.03 -4.87
N PHE A 509 -3.49 -17.61 -5.29
CA PHE A 509 -2.69 -16.61 -4.58
C PHE A 509 -3.33 -15.22 -4.59
N LEU A 510 -3.83 -14.75 -5.73
CA LEU A 510 -4.59 -13.50 -5.82
C LEU A 510 -5.85 -13.56 -4.96
N LEU A 511 -6.50 -14.73 -4.95
CA LEU A 511 -7.74 -14.92 -4.22
C LEU A 511 -7.54 -14.94 -2.72
N ASN A 512 -6.42 -15.50 -2.24
CA ASN A 512 -6.15 -15.72 -0.81
C ASN A 512 -4.97 -14.87 -0.30
N GLY A 513 -4.66 -13.76 -0.97
CA GLY A 513 -3.54 -12.89 -0.64
C GLY A 513 -3.68 -11.46 -1.17
N ILE A 514 -2.68 -10.63 -0.87
CA ILE A 514 -2.62 -9.23 -1.29
C ILE A 514 -1.46 -8.97 -2.24
N LEU A 515 -1.71 -8.17 -3.28
CA LEU A 515 -0.66 -7.70 -4.18
C LEU A 515 0.11 -6.53 -3.55
N PHE A 516 1.44 -6.62 -3.61
CA PHE A 516 2.36 -5.53 -3.28
C PHE A 516 2.84 -4.83 -4.54
N ASN A 517 2.58 -3.52 -4.64
CA ASN A 517 3.19 -2.65 -5.62
C ASN A 517 4.07 -1.59 -4.94
N TRP A 518 5.34 -1.50 -5.31
CA TRP A 518 6.29 -0.51 -4.81
C TRP A 518 6.41 0.67 -5.78
N SER A 519 6.29 1.90 -5.29
CA SER A 519 6.36 3.13 -6.10
C SER A 519 7.76 3.70 -6.31
N GLY A 520 8.77 3.14 -5.64
CA GLY A 520 10.15 3.62 -5.69
C GLY A 520 10.37 5.05 -5.17
N SER A 521 11.60 5.54 -5.22
CA SER A 521 11.97 6.86 -4.70
C SER A 521 11.47 8.06 -5.54
N GLY A 522 10.98 7.83 -6.76
CA GLY A 522 10.34 8.83 -7.62
C GLY A 522 8.85 9.02 -7.33
N GLY A 523 8.13 7.92 -7.06
CA GLY A 523 6.69 7.92 -6.79
C GLY A 523 5.81 7.58 -8.01
N GLY A 524 6.30 7.70 -9.24
CA GLY A 524 5.50 7.56 -10.46
C GLY A 524 5.38 6.17 -11.10
N THR A 525 6.19 5.16 -10.74
CA THR A 525 6.16 3.83 -11.39
C THR A 525 5.65 2.72 -10.47
N SER A 526 4.71 1.89 -10.95
CA SER A 526 4.17 0.76 -10.17
C SER A 526 5.03 -0.50 -10.38
N THR A 527 5.70 -0.99 -9.34
CA THR A 527 6.57 -2.18 -9.42
C THR A 527 6.01 -3.34 -8.59
N LEU A 528 5.64 -4.45 -9.24
CA LEU A 528 5.24 -5.68 -8.53
C LEU A 528 6.44 -6.26 -7.77
N LEU A 529 6.24 -6.52 -6.48
CA LEU A 529 7.12 -7.36 -5.69
C LEU A 529 6.59 -8.81 -5.71
N ASP A 530 7.51 -9.77 -5.77
CA ASP A 530 7.20 -11.18 -5.60
C ASP A 530 7.37 -11.56 -4.12
N MET A 531 6.29 -12.04 -3.49
CA MET A 531 6.25 -12.45 -2.08
C MET A 531 6.67 -13.92 -1.87
N THR A 532 6.87 -14.68 -2.94
CA THR A 532 7.34 -16.07 -2.93
C THR A 532 8.51 -16.30 -3.90
N PRO A 533 9.56 -15.45 -3.86
CA PRO A 533 10.60 -15.43 -4.88
C PRO A 533 11.34 -16.76 -4.99
N TYR A 534 11.53 -17.22 -6.23
CA TYR A 534 12.10 -18.52 -6.58
C TYR A 534 11.25 -19.74 -6.16
N SER A 535 9.93 -19.63 -6.10
CA SER A 535 9.06 -20.82 -6.09
C SER A 535 9.09 -21.56 -7.44
N ASP A 536 8.53 -22.78 -7.47
CA ASP A 536 8.12 -23.48 -8.70
C ASP A 536 6.55 -23.58 -8.76
N GLU A 537 5.83 -22.81 -7.91
CA GLU A 537 4.41 -22.98 -7.57
C GLU A 537 3.47 -22.08 -8.38
N GLY A 538 3.53 -22.11 -9.72
CA GLY A 538 2.65 -21.26 -10.53
C GLY A 538 2.37 -21.73 -11.96
N SER A 539 3.22 -22.56 -12.53
CA SER A 539 3.12 -22.95 -13.94
C SER A 539 3.12 -24.47 -14.16
N LYS A 540 1.92 -25.08 -14.27
CA LYS A 540 1.64 -26.47 -14.74
C LYS A 540 2.20 -26.77 -16.17
N GLY A 541 3.10 -25.96 -16.72
CA GLY A 541 3.67 -26.05 -18.07
C GLY A 541 5.19 -25.83 -18.20
N SER A 542 5.91 -25.45 -17.14
CA SER A 542 7.37 -25.41 -17.15
C SER A 542 7.91 -26.77 -16.71
N GLY A 543 8.50 -27.54 -17.62
CA GLY A 543 9.17 -28.82 -17.29
C GLY A 543 10.52 -28.64 -16.56
N SER A 544 10.68 -27.53 -15.84
CA SER A 544 11.89 -27.14 -15.12
C SER A 544 11.69 -27.41 -13.64
N THR A 545 12.53 -28.25 -13.04
CA THR A 545 12.60 -28.45 -11.57
C THR A 545 13.65 -27.51 -10.96
N ALA A 546 13.70 -26.28 -11.46
CA ALA A 546 14.78 -25.35 -11.17
C ALA A 546 14.20 -23.96 -10.90
N ARG A 547 13.72 -23.79 -9.66
CA ARG A 547 13.45 -22.53 -8.95
C ARG A 547 14.09 -21.33 -9.63
N ASP A 548 13.28 -20.51 -10.30
CA ASP A 548 13.70 -19.25 -10.90
C ASP A 548 12.78 -18.10 -10.49
N ASN A 549 13.32 -16.88 -10.47
CA ASN A 549 12.59 -15.66 -10.10
C ASN A 549 11.82 -15.10 -11.32
N SER A 550 11.25 -15.98 -12.15
CA SER A 550 10.49 -15.62 -13.35
C SER A 550 9.04 -16.09 -13.35
N ASP A 551 8.65 -17.02 -12.47
CA ASP A 551 7.24 -17.14 -12.07
C ASP A 551 6.82 -15.89 -11.27
N LYS A 552 5.54 -15.55 -11.40
CA LYS A 552 4.90 -14.32 -10.91
C LYS A 552 3.42 -14.53 -10.66
N TRP A 553 2.97 -15.78 -10.74
CA TRP A 553 1.57 -16.16 -10.53
C TRP A 553 1.22 -16.15 -9.05
N ASP A 554 2.23 -16.45 -8.25
CA ASP A 554 2.32 -16.62 -6.80
C ASP A 554 2.72 -15.35 -6.01
N ALA A 555 3.12 -14.29 -6.72
CA ALA A 555 3.56 -13.01 -6.15
C ALA A 555 2.71 -12.36 -5.03
N PRO A 556 1.38 -12.58 -4.89
CA PRO A 556 0.61 -12.11 -3.73
C PRO A 556 1.08 -12.69 -2.38
N LEU A 557 1.15 -11.85 -1.34
CA LEU A 557 1.35 -12.32 0.03
C LEU A 557 0.06 -13.01 0.51
N VAL A 558 0.10 -14.31 0.71
CA VAL A 558 -1.06 -15.13 1.12
C VAL A 558 -1.36 -15.04 2.62
N ILE A 559 -2.61 -15.34 2.98
CA ILE A 559 -3.10 -15.38 4.36
C ILE A 559 -2.19 -16.22 5.26
N GLY A 560 -1.91 -15.71 6.46
CA GLY A 560 -1.04 -16.31 7.46
C GLY A 560 0.46 -16.01 7.26
N ARG A 561 0.90 -15.57 6.08
CA ARG A 561 2.31 -15.18 5.86
C ARG A 561 2.54 -13.70 6.17
N THR A 562 3.64 -13.41 6.84
CA THR A 562 4.08 -12.04 7.17
C THR A 562 5.22 -11.62 6.27
N TYR A 563 5.08 -10.48 5.59
CA TYR A 563 6.22 -9.78 4.97
C TYR A 563 6.76 -8.71 5.93
N THR A 564 8.09 -8.61 6.04
CA THR A 564 8.78 -7.62 6.88
C THR A 564 9.82 -6.85 6.06
N ASP A 565 9.72 -5.52 6.03
CA ASP A 565 10.77 -4.62 5.55
C ASP A 565 11.45 -3.94 6.75
N SER A 566 12.65 -4.42 7.10
CA SER A 566 13.44 -3.92 8.23
C SER A 566 14.12 -2.56 7.98
N GLU A 567 14.25 -2.11 6.73
CA GLU A 567 14.71 -0.74 6.45
C GLU A 567 13.61 0.28 6.76
N SER A 568 12.38 -0.07 6.40
CA SER A 568 11.19 0.76 6.63
C SER A 568 10.54 0.56 8.00
N ASN A 569 10.96 -0.47 8.75
CA ASN A 569 10.33 -0.95 9.98
C ASN A 569 8.84 -1.29 9.82
N VAL A 570 8.46 -1.86 8.68
CA VAL A 570 7.08 -2.26 8.39
C VAL A 570 6.95 -3.78 8.37
N SER A 571 5.88 -4.31 8.95
CA SER A 571 5.38 -5.65 8.59
C SER A 571 3.92 -5.61 8.15
N VAL A 572 3.55 -6.65 7.41
CA VAL A 572 2.24 -6.83 6.80
C VAL A 572 1.86 -8.32 6.86
N THR A 573 0.67 -8.64 7.35
CA THR A 573 0.15 -10.00 7.46
C THR A 573 -1.32 -10.04 7.04
N PRO A 574 -1.71 -10.68 5.93
CA PRO A 574 -3.11 -10.95 5.65
C PRO A 574 -3.60 -12.01 6.64
N ILE A 575 -4.68 -11.73 7.36
CA ILE A 575 -5.13 -12.55 8.51
C ILE A 575 -6.26 -13.50 8.09
N ALA A 576 -7.28 -12.97 7.43
CA ALA A 576 -8.51 -13.68 7.13
C ALA A 576 -9.22 -13.05 5.94
N ARG A 577 -10.14 -13.79 5.33
CA ARG A 577 -11.01 -13.30 4.25
C ARG A 577 -12.48 -13.40 4.65
N GLY A 578 -13.36 -12.71 3.93
CA GLY A 578 -14.79 -12.86 4.15
C GLY A 578 -15.65 -12.02 3.22
N GLY A 579 -16.93 -11.97 3.54
CA GLY A 579 -17.94 -11.29 2.73
C GLY A 579 -18.43 -12.12 1.54
N THR A 580 -19.28 -11.50 0.72
CA THR A 580 -19.82 -12.08 -0.52
C THR A 580 -19.87 -11.01 -1.60
N GLY A 581 -19.67 -11.37 -2.86
CA GLY A 581 -19.63 -10.41 -3.97
C GLY A 581 -20.85 -9.47 -4.01
N PRO A 582 -20.66 -8.15 -4.14
CA PRO A 582 -19.40 -7.46 -4.45
C PRO A 582 -18.49 -7.20 -3.24
N ASN A 583 -18.98 -7.33 -2.01
CA ASN A 583 -18.28 -6.90 -0.80
C ASN A 583 -17.41 -8.00 -0.17
N GLU A 584 -16.68 -8.77 -0.98
CA GLU A 584 -15.62 -9.63 -0.41
C GLU A 584 -14.42 -8.77 0.00
N TYR A 585 -13.76 -9.21 1.06
CA TYR A 585 -12.65 -8.51 1.66
C TYR A 585 -11.58 -9.48 2.16
N ILE A 586 -10.40 -8.92 2.42
CA ILE A 586 -9.31 -9.53 3.17
C ILE A 586 -8.92 -8.56 4.29
N ASP A 587 -8.82 -9.08 5.52
CA ASP A 587 -8.34 -8.33 6.68
C ASP A 587 -6.81 -8.45 6.73
N VAL A 588 -6.12 -7.31 6.83
CA VAL A 588 -4.65 -7.22 6.77
C VAL A 588 -4.15 -6.52 8.02
N HIS A 589 -3.32 -7.20 8.80
CA HIS A 589 -2.53 -6.57 9.85
C HIS A 589 -1.40 -5.77 9.23
N ILE A 590 -1.21 -4.54 9.68
CA ILE A 590 -0.08 -3.67 9.35
C ILE A 590 0.56 -3.22 10.65
N HIS A 591 1.87 -3.36 10.76
CA HIS A 591 2.62 -2.82 11.89
C HIS A 591 3.76 -1.93 11.42
N LEU A 592 3.85 -0.72 11.98
CA LEU A 592 4.97 0.21 11.80
C LEU A 592 5.74 0.29 13.13
N ALA A 593 6.87 -0.40 13.20
CA ALA A 593 7.65 -0.52 14.43
C ALA A 593 8.41 0.78 14.77
N THR A 594 7.74 1.75 15.39
CA THR A 594 8.35 2.98 15.90
C THR A 594 8.71 2.88 17.38
N GLY A 595 9.77 2.13 17.71
CA GLY A 595 10.11 1.85 19.10
C GLY A 595 11.57 1.57 19.42
N THR A 596 11.86 1.43 20.71
CA THR A 596 13.13 0.89 21.22
C THR A 596 12.97 -0.62 21.43
N GLU A 597 13.82 -1.41 20.78
CA GLU A 597 13.78 -2.87 20.90
C GLU A 597 14.44 -3.35 22.22
N VAL A 598 13.78 -4.28 22.91
CA VAL A 598 14.28 -4.95 24.12
C VAL A 598 14.23 -6.46 23.91
N SER A 599 15.38 -7.13 24.03
CA SER A 599 15.45 -8.59 23.88
C SER A 599 14.81 -9.32 25.08
N LEU A 600 13.93 -10.28 24.76
CA LEU A 600 13.28 -11.20 25.70
C LEU A 600 13.99 -12.56 25.74
N LEU A 601 14.50 -13.01 24.58
CA LEU A 601 15.30 -14.23 24.39
C LEU A 601 16.53 -13.94 23.53
N THR A 602 17.66 -14.53 23.95
CA THR A 602 18.97 -14.46 23.32
C THR A 602 19.55 -15.86 23.08
N GLU A 603 20.51 -15.96 22.17
CA GLU A 603 21.33 -17.17 21.92
C GLU A 603 22.09 -17.72 23.15
N ASN A 604 22.08 -17.02 24.29
CA ASN A 604 22.72 -17.46 25.54
C ASN A 604 21.73 -18.00 26.59
N ASP A 605 20.42 -17.97 26.30
CA ASP A 605 19.42 -18.52 27.21
C ASP A 605 19.42 -20.06 27.19
N ALA A 606 18.79 -20.68 28.19
CA ALA A 606 18.74 -22.12 28.31
C ALA A 606 17.55 -22.70 27.52
N CYS A 607 17.74 -23.87 26.92
CA CYS A 607 16.65 -24.63 26.30
C CYS A 607 16.69 -26.10 26.70
N THR A 608 15.54 -26.73 26.61
CA THR A 608 15.29 -28.18 26.68
C THR A 608 14.85 -28.66 25.29
N ALA A 609 15.18 -29.89 24.93
CA ALA A 609 14.71 -30.50 23.69
C ALA A 609 14.46 -32.00 23.81
N THR A 610 13.57 -32.52 22.97
CA THR A 610 13.35 -33.96 22.78
C THR A 610 13.06 -34.28 21.31
N VAL A 611 13.41 -35.49 20.89
CA VAL A 611 12.90 -36.07 19.64
C VAL A 611 11.64 -36.84 20.04
N PRO A 612 10.43 -36.41 19.63
CA PRO A 612 9.18 -37.03 20.05
C PRO A 612 9.02 -38.47 19.53
N ASP A 613 8.17 -39.25 20.22
CA ASP A 613 7.69 -40.55 19.74
C ASP A 613 6.17 -40.72 19.93
N SER A 614 5.59 -41.71 19.27
CA SER A 614 4.16 -42.04 19.31
C SER A 614 3.59 -42.46 20.68
N GLN A 615 4.42 -42.53 21.72
CA GLN A 615 3.98 -42.77 23.11
C GLN A 615 4.11 -41.54 24.00
N THR A 616 4.87 -40.53 23.57
CA THR A 616 5.22 -39.34 24.36
C THR A 616 4.64 -38.06 23.78
N ALA A 617 4.31 -38.03 22.49
CA ALA A 617 3.64 -36.90 21.85
C ALA A 617 2.12 -37.13 21.71
N THR A 618 1.34 -36.36 22.46
CA THR A 618 -0.13 -36.32 22.35
C THR A 618 -0.58 -34.87 22.21
N GLY A 619 -1.02 -34.47 21.02
CA GLY A 619 -1.49 -33.11 20.76
C GLY A 619 -0.44 -32.03 20.99
N THR A 620 -0.90 -30.82 21.32
CA THR A 620 -0.09 -29.60 21.49
C THR A 620 0.20 -29.25 22.95
N ASP A 621 -0.19 -30.08 23.93
CA ASP A 621 -0.01 -29.84 25.38
C ASP A 621 1.43 -29.41 25.75
N TRP A 622 2.44 -29.94 25.05
CA TRP A 622 3.86 -29.62 25.24
C TRP A 622 4.24 -28.17 24.90
N THR A 623 3.35 -27.40 24.26
CA THR A 623 3.54 -25.98 23.93
C THR A 623 3.08 -25.05 25.05
N ALA A 624 2.23 -25.53 25.97
CA ALA A 624 1.63 -24.74 27.04
C ALA A 624 2.65 -24.30 28.10
N LEU A 625 2.34 -23.21 28.80
CA LEU A 625 3.21 -22.64 29.82
C LEU A 625 3.50 -23.59 30.99
N ASP A 626 2.52 -24.38 31.42
CA ASP A 626 2.56 -25.24 32.61
C ASP A 626 3.07 -26.67 32.36
N PHE A 627 3.44 -27.00 31.12
CA PHE A 627 3.99 -28.32 30.77
C PHE A 627 5.36 -28.60 31.42
N ASP A 628 5.48 -29.77 32.07
CA ASP A 628 6.71 -30.26 32.73
C ASP A 628 7.62 -31.00 31.73
N ASP A 629 8.65 -30.29 31.26
CA ASP A 629 9.69 -30.82 30.36
C ASP A 629 10.93 -31.35 31.09
N SER A 630 10.90 -31.46 32.43
CA SER A 630 12.08 -31.86 33.23
C SER A 630 12.58 -33.28 32.95
N ALA A 631 11.78 -34.10 32.26
CA ALA A 631 12.12 -35.44 31.79
C ALA A 631 12.82 -35.47 30.41
N TRP A 632 12.92 -34.35 29.70
CA TRP A 632 13.47 -34.30 28.34
C TRP A 632 14.98 -34.59 28.31
N PRO A 633 15.48 -35.38 27.34
CA PRO A 633 16.83 -35.92 27.37
C PRO A 633 17.92 -34.92 26.97
N PHE A 634 17.57 -33.80 26.32
CA PHE A 634 18.53 -32.79 25.86
C PHE A 634 18.28 -31.45 26.57
N SER A 635 19.36 -30.81 27.01
CA SER A 635 19.33 -29.43 27.54
C SER A 635 20.69 -28.75 27.37
N GLY A 636 20.68 -27.42 27.19
CA GLY A 636 21.89 -26.64 26.97
C GLY A 636 21.63 -25.17 26.65
N LEU A 637 22.62 -24.49 26.08
CA LEU A 637 22.48 -23.13 25.56
C LEU A 637 21.68 -23.14 24.25
N LEU A 638 20.94 -22.07 24.01
CA LEU A 638 19.99 -21.94 22.91
C LEU A 638 20.63 -22.10 21.51
N GLY A 639 19.93 -22.83 20.66
CA GLY A 639 20.44 -23.36 19.41
C GLY A 639 20.47 -24.88 19.49
N VAL A 640 19.51 -25.52 18.84
CA VAL A 640 19.35 -26.98 18.80
C VAL A 640 19.65 -27.42 17.36
N GLY A 641 20.53 -28.40 17.18
CA GLY A 641 20.99 -28.73 15.84
C GLY A 641 21.82 -29.98 15.74
N TYR A 642 22.28 -30.26 14.52
CA TYR A 642 23.44 -31.08 14.23
C TYR A 642 23.99 -30.74 12.85
N ASP A 643 25.22 -31.17 12.57
CA ASP A 643 25.84 -30.98 11.27
C ASP A 643 26.86 -32.09 10.99
N THR A 644 26.97 -32.51 9.73
CA THR A 644 27.96 -33.48 9.22
C THR A 644 29.05 -32.84 8.36
N ASN A 645 28.82 -31.64 7.84
CA ASN A 645 29.70 -30.82 7.01
C ASN A 645 30.43 -29.72 7.81
N SER A 646 29.90 -29.33 8.98
CA SER A 646 30.47 -28.41 9.98
C SER A 646 30.25 -26.90 9.76
N ASN A 647 29.29 -26.52 8.94
CA ASN A 647 28.84 -25.14 8.70
C ASN A 647 28.15 -24.55 9.96
N TYR A 648 27.22 -25.28 10.59
CA TYR A 648 26.36 -24.80 11.68
C TYR A 648 26.96 -24.92 13.09
N LEU A 649 28.17 -25.49 13.24
CA LEU A 649 28.83 -25.64 14.55
C LEU A 649 28.89 -24.36 15.42
N PRO A 650 28.94 -23.12 14.88
CA PRO A 650 28.88 -21.91 15.70
C PRO A 650 27.50 -21.58 16.29
N TYR A 651 26.42 -22.23 15.82
CA TYR A 651 25.04 -21.77 16.02
C TYR A 651 24.16 -22.72 16.88
N PHE A 652 24.68 -23.85 17.36
CA PHE A 652 23.94 -24.74 18.27
C PHE A 652 24.74 -25.14 19.53
N GLY A 653 24.06 -25.08 20.68
CA GLY A 653 24.56 -25.54 21.98
C GLY A 653 24.04 -26.94 22.39
N VAL A 654 23.00 -27.44 21.69
CA VAL A 654 22.37 -28.75 21.94
C VAL A 654 22.45 -29.62 20.68
N ASP A 655 23.17 -30.74 20.78
CA ASP A 655 23.33 -31.73 19.70
C ASP A 655 22.28 -32.85 19.82
N VAL A 656 21.33 -32.88 18.88
CA VAL A 656 20.25 -33.91 18.82
C VAL A 656 20.54 -35.04 17.81
N ARG A 657 21.70 -35.03 17.15
CA ARG A 657 22.08 -35.96 16.07
C ARG A 657 21.87 -37.43 16.41
N SER A 658 22.14 -37.80 17.66
CA SER A 658 22.13 -39.19 18.10
C SER A 658 20.74 -39.81 18.14
N SER A 659 19.69 -38.98 18.33
CA SER A 659 18.29 -39.41 18.32
C SER A 659 17.58 -39.06 17.01
N MET A 660 17.86 -37.89 16.42
CA MET A 660 17.14 -37.42 15.24
C MET A 660 17.64 -38.10 13.94
N ARG A 661 18.96 -38.06 13.68
CA ARG A 661 19.50 -38.41 12.37
C ARG A 661 19.36 -39.91 12.03
N ASN A 662 18.73 -40.17 10.90
CA ASN A 662 18.22 -41.44 10.35
C ASN A 662 17.06 -42.09 11.15
N ASN A 663 16.43 -41.39 12.09
CA ASN A 663 15.32 -41.95 12.89
C ASN A 663 14.05 -41.08 12.91
N SER A 664 14.19 -39.75 12.85
CA SER A 664 13.07 -38.80 12.92
C SER A 664 13.39 -37.50 12.16
N GLU A 665 12.33 -36.81 11.75
CA GLU A 665 12.37 -35.51 11.07
C GLU A 665 11.94 -34.35 11.98
N SER A 666 11.50 -34.68 13.20
CA SER A 666 10.92 -33.76 14.18
C SER A 666 11.77 -33.62 15.44
N CYS A 667 11.79 -32.40 15.99
CA CYS A 667 12.39 -32.08 17.29
C CYS A 667 11.50 -31.05 18.02
N TYR A 668 11.11 -31.36 19.27
CA TYR A 668 10.40 -30.42 20.14
C TYR A 668 11.40 -29.70 21.05
N ILE A 669 11.27 -28.39 21.16
CA ILE A 669 12.20 -27.49 21.86
C ILE A 669 11.38 -26.56 22.76
N ARG A 670 11.81 -26.34 23.99
CA ARG A 670 11.21 -25.35 24.90
C ARG A 670 12.29 -24.41 25.43
N VAL A 671 11.97 -23.12 25.47
CA VAL A 671 12.88 -22.03 25.85
C VAL A 671 12.17 -21.15 26.88
N PRO A 672 12.35 -21.39 28.19
CA PRO A 672 11.75 -20.58 29.23
C PRO A 672 12.43 -19.20 29.34
N PHE A 673 11.65 -18.15 29.53
CA PHE A 673 12.14 -16.81 29.80
C PHE A 673 11.29 -16.08 30.86
N THR A 674 11.79 -14.95 31.35
CA THR A 674 11.12 -14.20 32.43
C THR A 674 11.04 -12.72 32.12
N ILE A 675 9.82 -12.21 31.99
CA ILE A 675 9.52 -10.78 31.96
C ILE A 675 9.63 -10.25 33.39
N LYS A 676 10.60 -9.36 33.62
CA LYS A 676 10.92 -8.77 34.92
C LYS A 676 10.20 -7.42 35.04
N GLY A 677 9.84 -7.03 36.27
CA GLY A 677 9.03 -5.83 36.58
C GLY A 677 9.70 -4.46 36.35
N GLY A 678 10.39 -4.29 35.23
CA GLY A 678 10.76 -3.01 34.61
C GLY A 678 10.36 -2.95 33.13
N LEU A 679 9.51 -3.89 32.69
CA LEU A 679 8.85 -3.95 31.39
C LEU A 679 7.36 -4.10 31.69
N ASP A 680 6.54 -3.10 31.38
CA ASP A 680 5.08 -3.29 31.39
C ASP A 680 4.69 -4.01 30.08
N LEU A 681 3.72 -4.92 30.13
CA LEU A 681 3.19 -5.54 28.93
C LEU A 681 2.38 -4.55 28.09
N ALA A 682 1.78 -3.54 28.73
CA ALA A 682 1.06 -2.47 28.05
C ALA A 682 1.99 -1.57 27.19
N ASP A 683 3.29 -1.54 27.49
CA ASP A 683 4.29 -0.78 26.71
C ASP A 683 4.80 -1.56 25.48
N ILE A 684 4.48 -2.86 25.35
CA ILE A 684 4.94 -3.70 24.25
C ILE A 684 3.97 -3.56 23.07
N SER A 685 4.43 -2.91 22.00
CA SER A 685 3.64 -2.71 20.78
C SER A 685 3.82 -3.78 19.71
N ALA A 686 4.91 -4.55 19.77
CA ALA A 686 5.15 -5.69 18.88
C ALA A 686 6.13 -6.70 19.46
N LEU A 687 6.10 -7.91 18.90
CA LEU A 687 7.08 -8.96 19.12
C LEU A 687 7.80 -9.33 17.82
N LYS A 688 9.11 -9.49 17.91
CA LYS A 688 9.97 -9.92 16.80
C LYS A 688 10.63 -11.25 17.14
N LEU A 689 10.21 -12.32 16.47
CA LEU A 689 10.91 -13.60 16.46
C LEU A 689 11.91 -13.57 15.32
N ARG A 690 13.21 -13.65 15.63
CA ARG A 690 14.24 -13.87 14.63
C ARG A 690 14.69 -15.31 14.69
N MET A 691 14.59 -16.04 13.57
CA MET A 691 14.95 -17.45 13.50
C MET A 691 16.14 -17.65 12.57
N ARG A 692 17.15 -18.36 13.04
CA ARG A 692 18.04 -19.16 12.19
C ARG A 692 17.50 -20.58 12.19
N TYR A 693 17.14 -21.08 11.03
CA TYR A 693 16.64 -22.44 10.89
C TYR A 693 17.17 -23.09 9.61
N ASP A 694 17.29 -24.41 9.65
CA ASP A 694 17.75 -25.22 8.52
C ASP A 694 16.62 -25.40 7.50
N ASP A 695 15.81 -26.46 7.61
CA ASP A 695 14.69 -26.66 6.69
C ASP A 695 13.41 -25.94 7.10
N GLY A 696 12.78 -26.24 8.25
CA GLY A 696 11.51 -25.63 8.64
C GLY A 696 11.19 -25.64 10.14
N PHE A 697 10.15 -24.92 10.55
CA PHE A 697 9.71 -24.86 11.95
C PHE A 697 8.25 -24.41 12.12
N VAL A 698 7.68 -24.73 13.29
CA VAL A 698 6.49 -24.06 13.86
C VAL A 698 6.80 -23.57 15.26
N ALA A 699 6.50 -22.31 15.57
CA ALA A 699 6.77 -21.67 16.85
C ALA A 699 5.48 -21.29 17.58
N TYR A 700 5.48 -21.50 18.90
CA TYR A 700 4.38 -21.25 19.82
C TYR A 700 4.88 -20.44 21.02
N LEU A 701 4.07 -19.49 21.49
CA LEU A 701 4.32 -18.72 22.72
C LEU A 701 3.20 -19.04 23.72
N ASN A 702 3.56 -19.65 24.85
CA ASN A 702 2.63 -20.07 25.91
C ASN A 702 1.42 -20.91 25.42
N GLY A 703 1.56 -21.63 24.30
CA GLY A 703 0.51 -22.44 23.67
C GLY A 703 -0.08 -21.85 22.38
N VAL A 704 0.03 -20.54 22.17
CA VAL A 704 -0.48 -19.86 20.95
C VAL A 704 0.53 -20.01 19.82
N LYS A 705 0.11 -20.48 18.63
CA LYS A 705 0.96 -20.52 17.43
C LYS A 705 1.27 -19.09 16.97
N ILE A 706 2.55 -18.73 16.86
CA ILE A 706 2.99 -17.36 16.58
C ILE A 706 3.75 -17.18 15.25
N ALA A 707 4.35 -18.24 14.72
CA ALA A 707 5.02 -18.24 13.41
C ALA A 707 5.23 -19.65 12.89
N GLU A 708 5.38 -19.80 11.58
CA GLU A 708 5.93 -21.00 10.95
C GLU A 708 6.65 -20.63 9.67
N ASP A 709 7.55 -21.50 9.22
CA ASP A 709 8.11 -21.44 7.88
C ASP A 709 8.50 -22.84 7.39
N ASN A 710 8.23 -23.13 6.12
CA ASN A 710 8.47 -24.42 5.45
C ASN A 710 7.97 -25.66 6.24
N ALA A 711 6.86 -25.50 6.96
CA ALA A 711 6.18 -26.53 7.73
C ALA A 711 4.94 -27.05 6.97
N PRO A 712 4.54 -28.32 7.18
CA PRO A 712 3.26 -28.82 6.68
C PRO A 712 2.11 -28.15 7.45
N GLY A 713 0.98 -27.91 6.79
CA GLY A 713 -0.16 -27.17 7.37
C GLY A 713 -0.71 -27.75 8.68
N PHE A 714 -0.59 -29.07 8.86
CA PHE A 714 -0.91 -29.79 10.09
C PHE A 714 0.28 -30.67 10.52
N PRO A 715 1.20 -30.16 11.36
CA PRO A 715 2.36 -30.93 11.79
C PRO A 715 1.96 -31.98 12.85
N GLU A 716 1.98 -33.25 12.47
CA GLU A 716 2.05 -34.36 13.44
C GLU A 716 3.45 -34.47 14.08
N TRP A 717 3.55 -35.22 15.17
CA TRP A 717 4.77 -35.36 15.98
C TRP A 717 5.99 -35.93 15.23
N ASP A 718 5.81 -36.64 14.12
CA ASP A 718 6.86 -37.17 13.24
C ASP A 718 7.00 -36.43 11.90
N SER A 719 6.31 -35.30 11.73
CA SER A 719 6.36 -34.51 10.49
C SER A 719 7.76 -34.02 10.13
N GLY A 720 8.00 -33.88 8.82
CA GLY A 720 9.19 -33.23 8.26
C GLY A 720 8.84 -31.90 7.59
N ALA A 721 9.87 -31.17 7.17
CA ALA A 721 9.71 -29.90 6.46
C ALA A 721 9.23 -30.13 5.01
N THR A 722 8.36 -29.25 4.50
CA THR A 722 7.73 -29.42 3.17
C THR A 722 8.71 -29.38 1.99
N GLY A 723 9.85 -28.71 2.16
CA GLY A 723 10.93 -28.68 1.19
C GLY A 723 12.29 -28.52 1.86
N ASN A 724 13.36 -28.56 1.07
CA ASN A 724 14.69 -28.19 1.54
C ASN A 724 14.94 -26.68 1.39
N ARG A 725 15.66 -26.11 2.36
CA ARG A 725 16.12 -24.71 2.38
C ARG A 725 17.65 -24.65 2.38
N ARG A 726 18.24 -23.68 1.67
CA ARG A 726 19.69 -23.62 1.40
C ARG A 726 20.47 -23.23 2.66
N ASP A 727 21.59 -23.92 2.91
CA ASP A 727 22.44 -23.71 4.09
C ASP A 727 22.84 -22.24 4.28
N SER A 728 23.14 -21.54 3.19
CA SER A 728 23.55 -20.13 3.19
C SER A 728 22.48 -19.18 3.77
N LEU A 729 21.22 -19.62 3.88
CA LEU A 729 20.11 -18.86 4.46
C LEU A 729 19.85 -19.27 5.92
N ALA A 730 20.38 -20.43 6.36
CA ALA A 730 20.25 -20.92 7.72
C ALA A 730 21.24 -20.22 8.68
N GLU A 731 22.34 -19.71 8.15
CA GLU A 731 23.33 -18.91 8.89
C GLU A 731 22.84 -17.48 9.21
N ASP A 732 21.85 -16.96 8.48
CA ASP A 732 21.29 -15.62 8.68
C ASP A 732 19.96 -15.67 9.45
N TYR A 733 19.71 -14.61 10.23
CA TYR A 733 18.48 -14.47 10.99
C TYR A 733 17.35 -13.93 10.09
N GLN A 734 16.32 -14.73 9.88
CA GLN A 734 15.06 -14.28 9.26
C GLN A 734 14.15 -13.68 10.34
N GLU A 735 13.59 -12.49 10.11
CA GLU A 735 12.73 -11.76 11.06
C GLU A 735 11.25 -11.97 10.75
N PHE A 736 10.55 -12.54 11.72
CA PHE A 736 9.10 -12.71 11.76
C PHE A 736 8.56 -11.73 12.81
N ILE A 737 7.59 -10.88 12.43
CA ILE A 737 6.80 -10.13 13.39
C ILE A 737 5.64 -11.03 13.84
N VAL A 738 5.49 -11.18 15.16
CA VAL A 738 4.74 -12.26 15.79
C VAL A 738 3.72 -11.72 16.81
N ASP A 739 2.99 -10.69 16.41
CA ASP A 739 2.13 -9.89 17.30
C ASP A 739 0.90 -10.65 17.81
N LEU A 740 0.53 -11.77 17.18
CA LEU A 740 -0.40 -12.76 17.75
C LEU A 740 0.08 -13.29 19.12
N GLY A 741 1.39 -13.23 19.39
CA GLY A 741 1.98 -13.57 20.67
C GLY A 741 1.88 -12.49 21.76
N LEU A 742 1.45 -11.26 21.44
CA LEU A 742 1.32 -10.17 22.43
C LEU A 742 0.30 -10.55 23.51
N GLU A 743 -0.87 -11.03 23.10
CA GLU A 743 -1.94 -11.47 24.00
C GLU A 743 -1.56 -12.74 24.79
N ALA A 744 -0.62 -13.53 24.27
CA ALA A 744 -0.11 -14.73 24.93
C ALA A 744 0.91 -14.42 26.05
N LEU A 745 1.53 -13.24 26.08
CA LEU A 745 2.52 -12.89 27.10
C LEU A 745 1.90 -12.68 28.48
N VAL A 746 2.53 -13.25 29.51
CA VAL A 746 2.13 -13.06 30.91
C VAL A 746 3.24 -12.41 31.74
N PRO A 747 2.91 -11.66 32.82
CA PRO A 747 3.91 -11.14 33.73
C PRO A 747 4.66 -12.28 34.44
N GLY A 748 5.99 -12.28 34.38
CA GLY A 748 6.82 -13.33 34.97
C GLY A 748 7.26 -14.39 33.96
N GLU A 749 7.05 -15.67 34.27
CA GLU A 749 7.56 -16.80 33.48
C GLU A 749 6.73 -17.02 32.21
N ASN A 750 7.42 -17.22 31.09
CA ASN A 750 6.88 -17.47 29.76
C ASN A 750 7.71 -18.58 29.08
N VAL A 751 7.17 -19.23 28.05
CA VAL A 751 7.88 -20.23 27.25
C VAL A 751 7.69 -20.02 25.76
N LEU A 752 8.79 -19.97 25.01
CA LEU A 752 8.79 -20.16 23.56
C LEU A 752 8.99 -21.65 23.28
N ALA A 753 8.00 -22.29 22.69
CA ALA A 753 8.02 -23.69 22.28
C ALA A 753 8.14 -23.79 20.76
N ILE A 754 9.03 -24.65 20.24
CA ILE A 754 9.29 -24.77 18.79
C ILE A 754 9.30 -26.23 18.39
N HIS A 755 8.56 -26.53 17.33
CA HIS A 755 8.62 -27.78 16.59
C HIS A 755 9.56 -27.55 15.40
N GLY A 756 10.80 -27.99 15.54
CA GLY A 756 11.79 -27.93 14.47
C GLY A 756 11.65 -29.12 13.54
N LEU A 757 11.71 -28.85 12.23
CA LEU A 757 11.44 -29.79 11.15
C LEU A 757 12.66 -29.92 10.24
N ASN A 758 12.86 -31.12 9.71
CA ASN A 758 13.95 -31.48 8.81
C ASN A 758 13.39 -32.13 7.54
N ASN A 759 13.99 -31.92 6.37
CA ASN A 759 13.55 -32.54 5.13
C ASN A 759 14.17 -33.92 4.97
N GLY A 760 13.50 -34.94 5.49
CA GLY A 760 13.95 -36.32 5.43
C GLY A 760 14.92 -36.69 6.56
N SER A 761 14.62 -37.78 7.27
CA SER A 761 15.39 -38.22 8.46
C SER A 761 16.87 -38.49 8.15
N GLY A 762 17.21 -38.74 6.89
CA GLY A 762 18.57 -38.95 6.42
C GLY A 762 19.44 -37.69 6.27
N SER A 763 18.91 -36.49 6.53
CA SER A 763 19.56 -35.19 6.30
C SER A 763 20.99 -35.06 6.88
N SER A 764 21.80 -34.20 6.28
CA SER A 764 23.18 -33.91 6.72
C SER A 764 23.23 -33.03 7.96
N ASP A 765 22.16 -32.28 8.21
CA ASP A 765 22.15 -31.06 9.02
C ASP A 765 20.81 -30.93 9.76
N PHE A 766 20.77 -30.04 10.76
CA PHE A 766 19.58 -29.51 11.41
C PHE A 766 19.97 -28.27 12.21
N LEU A 767 19.14 -27.23 12.22
CA LEU A 767 19.36 -26.02 13.04
C LEU A 767 18.02 -25.37 13.39
N ILE A 768 17.88 -24.99 14.66
CA ILE A 768 16.86 -24.09 15.19
C ILE A 768 17.53 -23.21 16.26
N GLN A 769 17.70 -21.91 15.98
CA GLN A 769 18.19 -20.91 16.92
C GLN A 769 17.32 -19.65 16.87
N PRO A 770 16.36 -19.48 17.80
CA PRO A 770 15.52 -18.29 17.89
C PRO A 770 16.17 -17.16 18.71
N LYS A 771 15.71 -15.94 18.45
CA LYS A 771 15.75 -14.77 19.34
C LYS A 771 14.35 -14.18 19.39
N LEU A 772 13.93 -13.68 20.55
CA LEU A 772 12.66 -12.97 20.71
C LEU A 772 12.95 -11.60 21.31
N SER A 773 12.28 -10.57 20.80
CA SER A 773 12.34 -9.22 21.35
C SER A 773 10.99 -8.53 21.32
N ALA A 774 10.81 -7.64 22.28
CA ALA A 774 9.70 -6.69 22.38
C ALA A 774 10.11 -5.37 21.73
N VAL A 775 9.20 -4.75 20.98
CA VAL A 775 9.30 -3.35 20.57
C VAL A 775 8.51 -2.52 21.59
N LEU A 776 9.18 -1.55 22.22
CA LEU A 776 8.54 -0.59 23.12
C LEU A 776 8.37 0.74 22.39
N GLU A 777 7.15 1.25 22.26
CA GLU A 777 6.98 2.57 21.64
C GLU A 777 7.65 3.65 22.48
N ARG A 778 8.49 4.44 21.83
CA ARG A 778 9.26 5.48 22.51
C ARG A 778 8.47 6.77 22.59
N GLY A 779 7.37 6.75 23.35
CA GLY A 779 6.57 7.93 23.63
C GLY A 779 5.07 7.75 23.49
N ALA A 780 4.50 6.76 24.18
CA ALA A 780 3.15 6.92 24.70
C ALA A 780 3.17 8.11 25.67
N ASN A 781 2.97 9.31 25.13
CA ASN A 781 2.80 10.52 25.92
C ASN A 781 1.38 10.49 26.50
N HIS A 782 1.28 10.04 27.75
CA HIS A 782 0.02 10.00 28.46
C HIS A 782 -0.44 11.43 28.74
N PRO A 783 -1.67 11.81 28.35
CA PRO A 783 -2.14 13.17 28.60
C PRO A 783 -2.10 13.46 30.10
N PRO A 784 -1.73 14.69 30.49
CA PRO A 784 -1.70 15.07 31.89
C PRO A 784 -3.10 14.98 32.47
N THR A 785 -3.20 14.89 33.79
CA THR A 785 -4.46 15.11 34.51
C THR A 785 -4.46 16.51 35.08
N VAL A 786 -5.62 17.19 35.10
CA VAL A 786 -5.78 18.46 35.84
C VAL A 786 -7.09 18.48 36.61
N SER A 787 -7.07 19.12 37.77
CA SER A 787 -8.26 19.43 38.56
C SER A 787 -8.28 20.90 38.94
N LEU A 788 -9.46 21.53 38.91
CA LEU A 788 -9.67 22.97 39.08
C LEU A 788 -10.55 23.25 40.30
N THR A 789 -10.05 24.11 41.18
CA THR A 789 -10.81 24.61 42.33
C THR A 789 -10.83 26.13 42.33
N ALA A 790 -11.80 26.71 43.05
CA ALA A 790 -11.89 28.14 43.29
C ALA A 790 -12.14 28.40 44.78
N ASN A 791 -11.59 29.49 45.32
CA ASN A 791 -11.82 29.89 46.71
C ASN A 791 -13.30 30.21 47.02
N THR A 792 -14.07 30.58 46.00
CA THR A 792 -15.54 30.67 46.01
C THR A 792 -16.08 30.57 44.58
N LEU A 793 -17.25 29.94 44.41
CA LEU A 793 -17.97 29.89 43.13
C LEU A 793 -19.06 30.97 43.01
N ALA A 794 -19.22 31.83 44.01
CA ALA A 794 -20.20 32.92 43.99
C ALA A 794 -19.65 34.21 44.62
N VAL A 795 -19.73 35.33 43.90
CA VAL A 795 -19.29 36.65 44.38
C VAL A 795 -20.19 37.81 43.93
N PRO A 796 -20.21 38.94 44.65
CA PRO A 796 -20.67 40.22 44.11
C PRO A 796 -19.84 40.68 42.91
N VAL A 797 -20.45 41.45 42.01
CA VAL A 797 -19.76 42.10 40.89
C VAL A 797 -18.56 42.91 41.40
N GLY A 798 -17.40 42.77 40.73
CA GLY A 798 -16.18 43.52 41.05
C GLY A 798 -15.34 42.95 42.21
N GLN A 799 -15.62 41.74 42.69
CA GLN A 799 -14.75 41.03 43.65
C GLN A 799 -13.81 40.04 42.95
N ASP A 800 -12.71 39.70 43.62
CA ASP A 800 -11.70 38.76 43.13
C ASP A 800 -12.05 37.32 43.51
N ILE A 801 -11.85 36.40 42.57
CA ILE A 801 -11.86 34.95 42.79
C ILE A 801 -10.46 34.43 42.51
N VAL A 802 -9.97 33.55 43.37
CA VAL A 802 -8.70 32.83 43.20
C VAL A 802 -9.02 31.42 42.73
N PHE A 803 -8.43 31.03 41.61
CA PHE A 803 -8.54 29.71 41.00
C PHE A 803 -7.21 28.97 41.19
N THR A 804 -7.28 27.69 41.54
CA THR A 804 -6.11 26.84 41.75
C THR A 804 -6.29 25.54 40.97
N ALA A 805 -5.41 25.33 40.00
CA ALA A 805 -5.28 24.10 39.24
C ALA A 805 -4.25 23.18 39.90
N SER A 806 -4.54 21.88 39.96
CA SER A 806 -3.60 20.84 40.38
C SER A 806 -3.45 19.86 39.22
N GLY A 807 -2.35 20.00 38.47
CA GLY A 807 -1.99 19.11 37.37
C GLY A 807 -0.97 18.05 37.78
N SER A 808 -1.05 16.86 37.18
CA SER A 808 -0.06 15.79 37.32
C SER A 808 0.07 15.03 36.01
N ASP A 809 1.31 14.75 35.64
CA ASP A 809 1.66 14.03 34.43
C ASP A 809 2.07 12.58 34.74
N PRO A 810 1.58 11.55 34.01
CA PRO A 810 2.00 10.17 34.25
C PRO A 810 3.47 9.89 33.87
N ASP A 811 3.98 10.56 32.83
CA ASP A 811 5.35 10.39 32.32
C ASP A 811 6.35 11.29 33.07
N GLY A 812 5.83 12.21 33.89
CA GLY A 812 6.59 13.15 34.72
C GLY A 812 7.01 14.41 33.96
N ASP A 813 6.34 14.74 32.85
CA ASP A 813 6.64 15.90 32.04
C ASP A 813 6.32 17.25 32.70
N THR A 814 6.87 18.31 32.11
CA THR A 814 6.68 19.67 32.61
C THR A 814 5.36 20.23 32.11
N LEU A 815 4.51 20.66 33.05
CA LEU A 815 3.16 21.11 32.73
C LEU A 815 3.05 22.61 32.45
N ALA A 816 2.36 22.95 31.35
CA ALA A 816 1.90 24.29 31.04
C ALA A 816 0.40 24.46 31.30
N TYR A 817 0.00 25.67 31.68
CA TYR A 817 -1.39 26.02 32.03
C TYR A 817 -1.91 27.18 31.16
N ALA A 818 -3.06 26.99 30.53
CA ALA A 818 -3.81 28.03 29.83
C ALA A 818 -5.19 28.20 30.47
N TRP A 819 -5.66 29.45 30.58
CA TRP A 819 -6.89 29.80 31.28
C TRP A 819 -7.89 30.49 30.34
N ASP A 820 -9.09 29.93 30.25
CA ASP A 820 -10.26 30.53 29.60
C ASP A 820 -11.28 30.95 30.68
N TYR A 821 -11.84 32.14 30.53
CA TYR A 821 -12.75 32.78 31.48
C TYR A 821 -14.13 33.12 30.87
N ASP A 822 -14.47 32.53 29.71
CA ASP A 822 -15.74 32.73 28.99
C ASP A 822 -15.92 34.20 28.56
N ILE A 823 -14.91 34.70 27.83
CA ILE A 823 -14.86 36.07 27.31
C ILE A 823 -14.44 36.07 25.84
N GLU A 824 -15.37 36.50 24.99
CA GLU A 824 -15.27 36.82 23.55
C GLU A 824 -13.89 36.62 22.88
N ASN A 825 -13.48 35.34 22.77
CA ASN A 825 -12.43 34.85 21.88
C ASN A 825 -10.97 35.29 22.19
N GLU A 826 -10.63 35.66 23.43
CA GLU A 826 -9.24 35.93 23.85
C GLU A 826 -8.83 35.10 25.10
N PHE A 827 -7.74 34.33 24.99
CA PHE A 827 -7.07 33.78 26.18
C PHE A 827 -6.50 34.94 27.00
N ALA A 828 -7.00 35.15 28.22
CA ALA A 828 -6.53 36.24 29.04
C ALA A 828 -5.10 35.97 29.56
N PRO A 829 -4.19 36.96 29.59
CA PRO A 829 -2.84 36.80 30.10
C PRO A 829 -2.76 36.59 31.63
N GLU A 830 -3.89 36.70 32.32
CA GLU A 830 -4.01 36.54 33.77
C GLU A 830 -3.94 35.06 34.16
N GLY A 831 -2.83 34.65 34.78
CA GLY A 831 -2.59 33.26 35.19
C GLY A 831 -1.94 32.38 34.11
N MET A 832 -1.61 32.92 32.93
CA MET A 832 -0.93 32.14 31.88
C MET A 832 0.34 31.48 32.40
N ASN A 833 0.45 30.18 32.12
CA ASN A 833 1.49 29.28 32.58
C ASN A 833 1.72 29.30 34.11
N GLN A 834 0.66 29.47 34.90
CA GLN A 834 0.65 29.36 36.35
C GLN A 834 -0.49 28.44 36.81
N ALA A 835 -0.23 27.65 37.85
CA ALA A 835 -1.22 26.80 38.51
C ALA A 835 -2.21 27.59 39.40
N GLU A 836 -1.98 28.88 39.64
CA GLU A 836 -2.91 29.78 40.34
C GLU A 836 -3.21 31.02 39.47
N ALA A 837 -4.48 31.41 39.42
CA ALA A 837 -4.94 32.59 38.70
C ALA A 837 -5.97 33.38 39.50
N VAL A 838 -6.03 34.70 39.30
CA VAL A 838 -6.96 35.60 40.02
C VAL A 838 -7.75 36.41 39.01
N ARG A 839 -9.09 36.32 39.05
CA ARG A 839 -9.98 36.99 38.09
C ARG A 839 -11.06 37.81 38.78
N ARG A 840 -11.47 38.90 38.12
CA ARG A 840 -12.55 39.81 38.53
C ARG A 840 -13.49 40.09 37.36
N TRP A 841 -14.79 39.92 37.56
CA TRP A 841 -15.82 40.28 36.58
C TRP A 841 -16.53 41.58 36.95
N THR A 842 -16.74 42.45 35.96
CA THR A 842 -17.38 43.77 36.09
C THR A 842 -18.86 43.78 35.72
N SER A 843 -19.39 42.66 35.22
CA SER A 843 -20.80 42.44 34.89
C SER A 843 -21.37 41.30 35.72
N GLU A 844 -22.68 41.29 35.94
CA GLU A 844 -23.35 40.11 36.49
C GLU A 844 -23.56 39.04 35.41
N GLY A 845 -23.35 37.79 35.76
CA GLY A 845 -23.31 36.69 34.80
C GLY A 845 -23.09 35.33 35.45
N TRP A 846 -23.32 34.30 34.64
CA TRP A 846 -22.72 32.99 34.81
C TRP A 846 -21.51 32.94 33.89
N TYR A 847 -20.36 32.47 34.38
CA TYR A 847 -19.11 32.37 33.63
C TYR A 847 -18.53 30.97 33.78
N ALA A 848 -18.22 30.31 32.67
CA ALA A 848 -17.43 29.10 32.69
C ALA A 848 -15.95 29.46 32.81
N VAL A 849 -15.24 28.88 33.77
CA VAL A 849 -13.77 29.02 33.87
C VAL A 849 -13.17 27.66 33.60
N THR A 850 -12.38 27.56 32.54
CA THR A 850 -11.70 26.32 32.13
C THR A 850 -10.19 26.53 32.21
N VAL A 851 -9.51 25.61 32.90
CA VAL A 851 -8.06 25.45 32.77
C VAL A 851 -7.78 24.36 31.76
N THR A 852 -6.82 24.58 30.87
CA THR A 852 -6.22 23.56 30.02
C THR A 852 -4.77 23.35 30.48
N CYS A 853 -4.42 22.11 30.78
CA CYS A 853 -3.07 21.67 31.11
C CYS A 853 -2.46 20.95 29.90
N SER A 854 -1.16 21.10 29.64
CA SER A 854 -0.43 20.40 28.57
C SER A 854 0.97 20.02 29.02
N ASP A 855 1.47 18.90 28.49
CA ASP A 855 2.79 18.29 28.74
C ASP A 855 3.94 18.80 27.83
N HIS A 856 3.63 19.72 26.89
CA HIS A 856 4.53 20.17 25.81
C HIS A 856 4.92 19.13 24.74
N LYS A 857 4.33 17.94 24.74
CA LYS A 857 4.59 16.86 23.78
C LYS A 857 3.36 16.42 22.97
N GLY A 858 2.15 16.80 23.39
CA GLY A 858 0.93 16.68 22.57
C GLY A 858 -0.32 16.37 23.37
N GLY A 859 -0.18 15.84 24.59
CA GLY A 859 -1.30 15.59 25.48
C GLY A 859 -1.78 16.85 26.18
N ILE A 860 -3.08 16.84 26.46
CA ILE A 860 -3.80 17.91 27.13
C ILE A 860 -4.92 17.35 28.00
N SER A 861 -5.26 18.06 29.06
CA SER A 861 -6.46 17.79 29.87
C SER A 861 -7.07 19.08 30.37
N ARG A 862 -8.38 19.08 30.60
CA ARG A 862 -9.13 20.25 31.04
C ARG A 862 -9.93 19.97 32.30
N ASP A 863 -10.10 21.00 33.12
CA ASP A 863 -11.16 21.01 34.13
C ASP A 863 -11.87 22.37 34.13
N ARG A 864 -13.15 22.39 34.53
CA ARG A 864 -14.06 23.53 34.41
C ARG A 864 -14.89 23.73 35.67
N VAL A 865 -14.94 24.98 36.14
CA VAL A 865 -15.88 25.40 37.19
C VAL A 865 -16.85 26.47 36.68
N LEU A 866 -18.08 26.44 37.18
CA LEU A 866 -19.10 27.45 36.88
C LEU A 866 -19.18 28.49 37.99
N VAL A 867 -18.95 29.76 37.63
CA VAL A 867 -18.89 30.89 38.56
C VAL A 867 -20.15 31.75 38.43
N LYS A 868 -20.73 32.14 39.57
CA LYS A 868 -21.85 33.08 39.68
C LYS A 868 -21.38 34.46 40.12
N VAL A 869 -21.57 35.47 39.27
CA VAL A 869 -21.25 36.87 39.58
C VAL A 869 -22.54 37.68 39.66
N GLY A 870 -22.79 38.34 40.80
CA GLY A 870 -24.00 39.13 41.00
C GLY A 870 -25.29 38.28 41.06
N ASN A 871 -26.38 38.76 40.45
CA ASN A 871 -27.65 38.05 40.43
C ASN A 871 -28.18 37.84 38.99
N PRO A 872 -27.56 36.93 38.22
CA PRO A 872 -27.77 36.74 36.78
C PRO A 872 -29.13 36.11 36.40
N SER A 873 -30.23 36.66 36.91
CA SER A 873 -31.61 36.16 36.72
C SER A 873 -32.11 36.20 35.27
N SER A 874 -31.46 36.98 34.40
CA SER A 874 -31.70 37.06 32.96
C SER A 874 -30.74 36.21 32.12
N LYS A 875 -29.79 35.50 32.75
CA LYS A 875 -28.79 34.67 32.07
C LYS A 875 -28.94 33.20 32.43
N GLY A 876 -28.91 32.33 31.43
CA GLY A 876 -28.95 30.87 31.57
C GLY A 876 -27.62 30.21 31.21
N VAL A 877 -27.55 28.90 31.44
CA VAL A 877 -26.47 28.01 30.99
C VAL A 877 -27.04 26.88 30.14
N VAL A 878 -26.27 26.36 29.20
CA VAL A 878 -26.62 25.21 28.34
C VAL A 878 -25.47 24.20 28.37
N SER A 879 -25.78 22.91 28.54
CA SER A 879 -24.79 21.83 28.54
C SER A 879 -25.31 20.55 27.86
N GLY A 880 -24.36 19.72 27.45
CA GLY A 880 -24.58 18.42 26.80
C GLY A 880 -23.24 17.82 26.40
N ARG A 881 -23.26 16.84 25.50
CA ARG A 881 -22.07 16.17 24.95
C ARG A 881 -21.94 16.33 23.43
N VAL A 882 -20.74 16.22 22.89
CA VAL A 882 -20.52 15.95 21.46
C VAL A 882 -20.00 14.52 21.33
N LEU A 883 -20.61 13.73 20.44
CA LEU A 883 -20.41 12.29 20.32
C LEU A 883 -20.25 11.89 18.85
N GLN A 884 -19.30 11.01 18.53
CA GLN A 884 -19.05 10.47 17.17
C GLN A 884 -18.94 8.95 17.26
N GLY A 885 -19.71 8.22 16.46
CA GLY A 885 -19.85 6.77 16.65
C GLY A 885 -20.40 6.33 18.03
N GLY A 886 -20.86 7.28 18.86
CA GLY A 886 -21.23 7.05 20.27
C GLY A 886 -20.11 7.35 21.29
N LEU A 887 -18.88 7.60 20.84
CA LEU A 887 -17.74 7.95 21.69
C LEU A 887 -17.68 9.46 21.99
N PRO A 888 -17.20 9.88 23.17
CA PRO A 888 -16.84 11.26 23.50
C PRO A 888 -15.94 11.93 22.46
N VAL A 889 -16.32 13.12 22.01
CA VAL A 889 -15.49 13.95 21.13
C VAL A 889 -14.88 15.07 21.95
N ALA A 890 -13.60 14.94 22.30
CA ALA A 890 -12.82 15.95 23.02
C ALA A 890 -12.29 17.03 22.06
N GLY A 891 -12.28 18.30 22.49
CA GLY A 891 -11.77 19.40 21.65
C GLY A 891 -12.77 19.99 20.64
N ALA A 892 -13.94 19.37 20.44
CA ALA A 892 -14.99 19.91 19.57
C ALA A 892 -15.48 21.29 20.03
N ARG A 893 -15.68 22.18 19.06
CA ARG A 893 -16.12 23.56 19.27
C ARG A 893 -17.65 23.64 19.22
N VAL A 894 -18.27 23.92 20.35
CA VAL A 894 -19.72 24.17 20.47
C VAL A 894 -19.95 25.67 20.61
N PHE A 895 -20.72 26.29 19.71
CA PHE A 895 -20.86 27.74 19.62
C PHE A 895 -22.29 28.19 19.30
N VAL A 896 -22.61 29.40 19.73
CA VAL A 896 -23.90 30.04 19.48
C VAL A 896 -23.81 30.88 18.21
N GLU A 897 -24.60 30.52 17.20
CA GLU A 897 -24.62 31.16 15.89
C GLU A 897 -24.93 32.66 15.99
N GLU A 898 -24.29 33.47 15.13
CA GLU A 898 -24.35 34.95 15.12
C GLU A 898 -23.88 35.64 16.43
N SER A 899 -23.18 34.93 17.33
CA SER A 899 -22.58 35.50 18.54
C SER A 899 -21.11 35.07 18.74
N GLY A 900 -20.43 35.71 19.70
CA GLY A 900 -19.07 35.32 20.11
C GLY A 900 -19.00 34.22 21.19
N GLN A 901 -20.13 33.66 21.63
CA GLN A 901 -20.17 32.70 22.74
C GLN A 901 -19.90 31.26 22.27
N GLN A 902 -18.93 30.59 22.90
CA GLN A 902 -18.50 29.24 22.56
C GLN A 902 -17.98 28.48 23.79
N SER A 903 -17.91 27.15 23.67
CA SER A 903 -17.30 26.22 24.62
C SER A 903 -16.54 25.17 23.80
N ILE A 904 -15.41 24.72 24.32
CA ILE A 904 -14.74 23.50 23.85
C ILE A 904 -15.23 22.33 24.69
N THR A 905 -15.35 21.12 24.11
CA THR A 905 -15.66 19.91 24.87
C THR A 905 -14.48 19.44 25.72
N MET A 906 -14.80 18.96 26.93
CA MET A 906 -13.86 18.27 27.81
C MET A 906 -13.54 16.87 27.26
N GLU A 907 -12.63 16.16 27.92
CA GLU A 907 -12.17 14.83 27.51
C GLU A 907 -13.30 13.76 27.58
N ASP A 908 -14.34 13.96 28.40
CA ASP A 908 -15.57 13.14 28.40
C ASP A 908 -16.65 13.61 27.39
N GLY A 909 -16.27 14.51 26.47
CA GLY A 909 -17.11 15.07 25.43
C GLY A 909 -18.10 16.14 25.92
N THR A 910 -18.13 16.48 27.21
CA THR A 910 -19.07 17.47 27.74
C THR A 910 -18.70 18.91 27.40
N TYR A 911 -19.70 19.76 27.13
CA TYR A 911 -19.52 21.19 26.97
C TYR A 911 -20.46 21.97 27.91
N LEU A 912 -20.11 23.23 28.20
CA LEU A 912 -20.96 24.13 28.98
C LEU A 912 -20.84 25.57 28.46
N LEU A 913 -21.93 26.08 27.90
CA LEU A 913 -22.08 27.48 27.49
C LEU A 913 -22.76 28.25 28.63
N ALA A 914 -22.14 29.35 29.09
CA ALA A 914 -22.69 30.19 30.14
C ALA A 914 -23.04 31.62 29.63
N GLY A 915 -23.56 32.46 30.51
CA GLY A 915 -23.90 33.86 30.18
C GLY A 915 -25.02 34.09 29.14
N LEU A 916 -25.72 33.04 28.70
CA LEU A 916 -26.68 33.08 27.57
C LEU A 916 -27.96 33.86 27.91
N SER A 917 -28.51 34.63 26.97
CA SER A 917 -29.77 35.37 27.20
C SER A 917 -30.97 34.44 27.37
N SER A 918 -31.58 34.41 28.55
CA SER A 918 -32.83 33.65 28.79
C SER A 918 -34.09 34.31 28.18
N ALA A 919 -33.95 35.50 27.59
CA ALA A 919 -35.03 36.24 26.94
C ALA A 919 -35.10 36.03 25.41
N SER A 920 -34.14 35.31 24.82
CA SER A 920 -34.00 35.12 23.38
C SER A 920 -33.99 33.64 23.01
N GLN A 921 -34.44 33.30 21.79
CA GLN A 921 -34.10 32.03 21.16
C GLN A 921 -32.72 32.13 20.51
N ILE A 922 -31.95 31.04 20.54
CA ILE A 922 -30.60 30.93 19.99
C ILE A 922 -30.43 29.63 19.21
N THR A 923 -29.59 29.64 18.18
CA THR A 923 -29.13 28.43 17.48
C THR A 923 -27.75 28.06 18.00
N ILE A 924 -27.55 26.79 18.36
CA ILE A 924 -26.28 26.26 18.82
C ILE A 924 -25.81 25.23 17.81
N LYS A 925 -24.53 25.25 17.46
CA LYS A 925 -23.87 24.31 16.54
C LYS A 925 -22.63 23.73 17.20
N ALA A 926 -22.26 22.51 16.82
CA ALA A 926 -20.99 21.90 17.19
C ALA A 926 -20.22 21.54 15.91
N MET A 927 -18.90 21.72 15.93
CA MET A 927 -18.00 21.39 14.82
C MET A 927 -16.62 20.95 15.33
N GLN A 928 -15.93 20.14 14.55
CA GLN A 928 -14.52 19.81 14.71
C GLN A 928 -13.92 19.57 13.32
N ASP A 929 -12.75 20.16 13.05
CA ASP A 929 -11.95 19.96 11.84
C ASP A 929 -12.71 20.10 10.49
N GLY A 930 -13.81 20.86 10.50
CA GLY A 930 -14.69 21.10 9.34
C GLY A 930 -15.98 20.27 9.34
N GLU A 931 -16.04 19.16 10.08
CA GLU A 931 -17.27 18.40 10.28
C GLU A 931 -18.27 19.16 11.17
N VAL A 932 -19.57 18.99 10.90
CA VAL A 932 -20.66 19.64 11.64
C VAL A 932 -21.58 18.58 12.23
N PHE A 933 -21.72 18.59 13.56
CA PHE A 933 -22.49 17.60 14.30
C PHE A 933 -23.99 17.96 14.36
N GLN A 934 -24.86 16.95 14.35
CA GLN A 934 -26.32 17.12 14.40
C GLN A 934 -26.83 17.21 15.85
N SER A 935 -27.68 18.19 16.16
CA SER A 935 -28.20 18.39 17.51
C SER A 935 -29.33 17.41 17.88
N SER A 936 -29.28 16.90 19.12
CA SER A 936 -30.33 16.08 19.76
C SER A 936 -31.68 16.80 19.92
N MET A 937 -31.68 18.13 20.01
CA MET A 937 -32.87 18.96 20.06
C MET A 937 -33.03 19.77 18.78
N VAL A 938 -34.29 20.11 18.45
CA VAL A 938 -34.62 20.99 17.34
C VAL A 938 -34.24 22.44 17.68
N MET A 939 -33.43 23.07 16.84
CA MET A 939 -33.06 24.48 16.95
C MET A 939 -34.15 25.40 16.37
N PRO A 940 -34.30 26.65 16.86
CA PRO A 940 -33.53 27.29 17.94
C PRO A 940 -34.15 27.06 19.33
N VAL A 941 -33.28 27.01 20.35
CA VAL A 941 -33.63 26.75 21.76
C VAL A 941 -33.70 28.04 22.58
N THR A 942 -34.39 28.02 23.73
CA THR A 942 -34.38 29.13 24.72
C THR A 942 -33.60 28.71 25.97
N PRO A 943 -32.53 29.40 26.36
CA PRO A 943 -31.82 29.14 27.60
C PRO A 943 -32.75 29.30 28.82
N ARG A 944 -32.89 28.23 29.60
CA ARG A 944 -33.51 28.26 30.94
C ARG A 944 -32.41 28.47 31.98
N PRO A 945 -32.71 28.63 33.29
CA PRO A 945 -31.67 28.87 34.31
C PRO A 945 -30.53 27.82 34.26
N ALA A 946 -30.87 26.58 33.92
CA ALA A 946 -30.01 25.64 33.20
C ALA A 946 -30.84 24.90 32.13
N LEU A 947 -30.22 24.49 31.03
CA LEU A 947 -30.75 23.58 30.02
C LEU A 947 -29.70 22.49 29.76
N GLU A 948 -29.97 21.27 30.22
CA GLU A 948 -29.05 20.13 30.20
C GLU A 948 -29.48 19.09 29.15
N GLY A 949 -28.54 18.24 28.73
CA GLY A 949 -28.80 17.13 27.79
C GLY A 949 -28.97 17.55 26.33
N LEU A 950 -28.39 18.70 25.93
CA LEU A 950 -28.35 19.12 24.53
C LEU A 950 -27.13 18.48 23.84
N ASP A 951 -27.23 17.19 23.53
CA ASP A 951 -26.14 16.46 22.88
C ASP A 951 -26.06 16.73 21.37
N PHE A 952 -24.90 16.45 20.77
CA PHE A 952 -24.60 16.55 19.35
C PHE A 952 -23.96 15.25 18.83
N TRP A 953 -24.31 14.83 17.61
CA TRP A 953 -23.97 13.51 17.06
C TRP A 953 -23.30 13.60 15.68
N GLY A 954 -22.20 12.87 15.50
CA GLY A 954 -21.49 12.70 14.22
C GLY A 954 -22.02 11.50 13.41
N HIS A 955 -21.53 11.34 12.19
CA HIS A 955 -21.89 10.19 11.34
C HIS A 955 -21.33 8.87 11.91
N LEU A 956 -22.02 7.76 11.63
CA LEU A 956 -21.70 6.42 12.14
C LEU A 956 -20.60 5.75 11.31
N SER A 957 -19.37 5.75 11.82
CA SER A 957 -18.39 4.71 11.50
C SER A 957 -18.55 3.56 12.50
N VAL A 958 -18.55 2.32 12.01
CA VAL A 958 -18.81 1.11 12.82
C VAL A 958 -17.50 0.51 13.31
N VAL A 959 -17.42 0.21 14.61
CA VAL A 959 -16.36 -0.59 15.27
C VAL A 959 -17.06 -1.57 16.25
N PRO A 960 -16.54 -2.78 16.51
CA PRO A 960 -17.29 -3.84 17.20
C PRO A 960 -17.71 -3.54 18.65
N ARG A 961 -18.78 -4.20 19.09
CA ARG A 961 -19.26 -4.16 20.48
C ARG A 961 -18.40 -5.03 21.40
N ALA A 962 -18.08 -4.49 22.57
CA ALA A 962 -17.78 -5.27 23.77
C ALA A 962 -18.93 -5.11 24.81
N PRO A 963 -19.17 -6.08 25.70
CA PRO A 963 -20.26 -6.05 26.68
C PRO A 963 -19.98 -5.04 27.81
N ALA A 964 -21.04 -4.46 28.37
CA ALA A 964 -20.92 -3.54 29.50
C ALA A 964 -21.14 -4.25 30.85
N GLN A 965 -20.14 -4.24 31.73
CA GLN A 965 -20.32 -4.63 33.14
C GLN A 965 -20.70 -3.43 34.03
N VAL A 966 -21.37 -3.72 35.15
CA VAL A 966 -21.93 -2.69 36.06
C VAL A 966 -21.07 -2.59 37.32
N LEU A 967 -20.38 -1.46 37.50
CA LEU A 967 -19.43 -1.27 38.59
C LEU A 967 -20.04 -0.39 39.69
N THR A 968 -20.40 -0.99 40.84
CA THR A 968 -20.99 -0.25 41.97
C THR A 968 -19.91 0.46 42.78
N VAL A 969 -19.61 1.70 42.40
CA VAL A 969 -18.72 2.57 43.18
C VAL A 969 -19.46 3.15 44.39
N THR A 970 -18.94 2.91 45.59
CA THR A 970 -19.43 3.56 46.81
C THR A 970 -18.55 4.78 47.10
N PRO A 971 -19.04 6.02 46.95
CA PRO A 971 -18.22 7.22 47.14
C PRO A 971 -17.77 7.37 48.60
N SER A 972 -16.49 7.68 48.80
CA SER A 972 -15.85 7.77 50.12
C SER A 972 -16.01 9.13 50.83
N TYR A 973 -16.78 10.07 50.26
CA TYR A 973 -17.06 11.38 50.85
C TYR A 973 -18.55 11.61 51.09
N THR A 974 -18.89 11.83 52.36
CA THR A 974 -20.25 12.16 52.80
C THR A 974 -20.52 13.66 52.66
N SER A 975 -21.18 14.05 51.57
CA SER A 975 -22.04 15.25 51.57
C SER A 975 -23.49 14.81 51.77
N ALA A 976 -24.28 15.60 52.50
CA ALA A 976 -25.47 15.09 53.19
C ALA A 976 -26.74 14.92 52.32
N ASP A 977 -26.65 15.08 51.00
CA ASP A 977 -27.82 15.20 50.10
C ASP A 977 -27.93 14.12 48.99
N ILE A 978 -27.10 13.07 49.00
CA ILE A 978 -27.22 11.95 48.05
C ILE A 978 -27.32 10.61 48.81
N THR A 979 -28.54 10.08 48.92
CA THR A 979 -28.82 8.79 49.62
C THR A 979 -29.00 7.59 48.67
N THR A 980 -28.86 7.80 47.36
CA THR A 980 -28.91 6.74 46.33
C THR A 980 -27.50 6.51 45.78
N PRO A 981 -26.98 5.26 45.80
CA PRO A 981 -25.74 4.92 45.10
C PRO A 981 -25.83 5.28 43.62
N ILE A 982 -24.80 5.93 43.09
CA ILE A 982 -24.67 6.16 41.65
C ILE A 982 -24.17 4.85 41.04
N GLN A 983 -24.96 4.24 40.18
CA GLN A 983 -24.53 3.11 39.36
C GLN A 983 -23.75 3.68 38.17
N LEU A 984 -22.45 3.43 38.11
CA LEU A 984 -21.61 3.78 36.97
C LEU A 984 -21.52 2.56 36.05
N THR A 985 -21.99 2.73 34.82
CA THR A 985 -21.70 1.78 33.74
C THR A 985 -20.42 2.26 33.09
N ALA A 986 -19.33 1.52 33.28
CA ALA A 986 -18.06 1.76 32.62
C ALA A 986 -17.80 0.57 31.68
N GLN A 987 -17.45 0.85 30.43
CA GLN A 987 -16.84 -0.17 29.59
C GLN A 987 -15.41 -0.35 30.08
N VAL A 988 -15.16 -1.46 30.78
CA VAL A 988 -13.83 -1.87 31.25
C VAL A 988 -13.32 -2.92 30.28
N TRP A 989 -12.18 -2.65 29.67
CA TRP A 989 -11.46 -3.63 28.87
C TRP A 989 -10.74 -4.59 29.81
N ASN A 990 -11.14 -5.86 29.82
CA ASN A 990 -10.34 -6.92 30.42
C ASN A 990 -9.34 -7.40 29.35
N ASN A 991 -8.05 -7.09 29.52
CA ASN A 991 -6.98 -7.73 28.75
C ASN A 991 -6.72 -9.15 29.27
N THR A 992 -7.74 -9.99 29.20
CA THR A 992 -7.69 -11.41 29.52
C THR A 992 -8.69 -12.11 28.61
N GLN A 993 -8.47 -12.00 27.30
CA GLN A 993 -9.10 -12.88 26.32
C GLN A 993 -8.35 -14.21 26.37
N ALA A 994 -9.09 -15.30 26.54
CA ALA A 994 -8.60 -16.65 26.35
C ALA A 994 -9.35 -17.21 25.15
N GLU A 995 -8.64 -17.74 24.16
CA GLU A 995 -9.27 -18.38 23.01
C GLU A 995 -9.89 -19.72 23.43
N GLU A 996 -11.23 -19.82 23.38
CA GLU A 996 -11.93 -21.07 23.60
C GLU A 996 -12.16 -21.77 22.26
N ILE A 997 -11.62 -22.99 22.12
CA ILE A 997 -11.87 -23.83 20.94
C ILE A 997 -13.18 -24.61 21.15
N PHE A 998 -14.26 -24.09 20.58
CA PHE A 998 -15.60 -24.69 20.64
C PHE A 998 -15.72 -25.99 19.82
N VAL A 999 -15.02 -26.04 18.68
CA VAL A 999 -14.87 -27.22 17.82
C VAL A 999 -13.41 -27.26 17.36
N PRO A 1000 -12.60 -28.24 17.78
CA PRO A 1000 -11.22 -28.36 17.30
C PRO A 1000 -11.15 -29.05 15.93
N LEU A 1001 -10.03 -28.89 15.25
CA LEU A 1001 -9.62 -29.77 14.14
C LEU A 1001 -9.58 -31.23 14.61
N GLY A 1002 -9.81 -32.17 13.69
CA GLY A 1002 -9.79 -33.60 13.99
C GLY A 1002 -10.92 -34.06 14.93
N ASP A 1003 -11.98 -33.26 15.11
CA ASP A 1003 -13.12 -33.63 15.96
C ASP A 1003 -14.05 -34.66 15.27
N THR A 1004 -15.00 -35.20 16.02
CA THR A 1004 -15.96 -36.20 15.54
C THR A 1004 -17.21 -35.54 14.95
N TRP A 1005 -17.38 -35.68 13.64
CA TRP A 1005 -18.51 -35.15 12.87
C TRP A 1005 -19.59 -36.19 12.60
N LYS A 1006 -20.85 -35.74 12.54
CA LYS A 1006 -21.92 -36.45 11.83
C LYS A 1006 -21.80 -36.13 10.35
N TYR A 1007 -21.96 -37.13 9.48
CA TYR A 1007 -21.89 -36.92 8.03
C TYR A 1007 -22.93 -37.72 7.24
N LEU A 1008 -23.24 -37.21 6.05
CA LEU A 1008 -24.11 -37.81 5.05
C LEU A 1008 -23.40 -37.79 3.69
N ASP A 1009 -23.10 -38.98 3.19
CA ASP A 1009 -22.29 -39.29 2.00
C ASP A 1009 -23.09 -40.09 0.95
N THR A 1010 -24.42 -40.06 1.03
CA THR A 1010 -25.32 -40.89 0.20
C THR A 1010 -25.72 -40.25 -1.13
N GLY A 1011 -25.34 -38.99 -1.34
CA GLY A 1011 -25.82 -38.16 -2.45
C GLY A 1011 -27.30 -37.73 -2.38
N GLU A 1012 -28.07 -38.16 -1.37
CA GLU A 1012 -29.46 -37.68 -1.17
C GLU A 1012 -29.46 -36.33 -0.43
N ASP A 1013 -30.01 -35.28 -1.06
CA ASP A 1013 -30.17 -33.94 -0.49
C ASP A 1013 -30.98 -33.98 0.83
N PRO A 1014 -30.40 -33.59 1.99
CA PRO A 1014 -31.08 -33.56 3.28
C PRO A 1014 -32.08 -32.38 3.45
N GLY A 1015 -32.25 -31.55 2.42
CA GLY A 1015 -33.17 -30.42 2.36
C GLY A 1015 -32.64 -29.17 3.03
N ARG A 1016 -33.51 -28.27 3.52
CA ARG A 1016 -33.07 -27.06 4.24
C ARG A 1016 -32.92 -27.26 5.75
N SER A 1017 -33.60 -28.23 6.35
CA SER A 1017 -33.71 -28.33 7.82
C SER A 1017 -32.51 -28.94 8.54
N TRP A 1018 -31.54 -29.53 7.84
CA TRP A 1018 -30.43 -30.25 8.49
C TRP A 1018 -29.47 -29.34 9.29
N ILE A 1019 -29.33 -28.09 8.85
CA ILE A 1019 -28.56 -27.06 9.55
C ILE A 1019 -29.24 -26.56 10.84
N ASP A 1020 -30.55 -26.80 11.00
CA ASP A 1020 -31.29 -26.29 12.14
C ASP A 1020 -30.93 -27.10 13.39
N ALA A 1021 -30.86 -26.43 14.55
CA ALA A 1021 -30.54 -27.09 15.82
C ALA A 1021 -31.47 -28.27 16.16
N SER A 1022 -32.76 -28.15 15.78
CA SER A 1022 -33.80 -29.16 16.02
C SER A 1022 -33.82 -30.35 15.05
N PHE A 1023 -32.89 -30.43 14.09
CA PHE A 1023 -32.81 -31.57 13.17
C PHE A 1023 -32.47 -32.88 13.91
N ASP A 1024 -32.96 -34.01 13.40
CA ASP A 1024 -32.62 -35.35 13.89
C ASP A 1024 -31.58 -36.01 12.99
N ASP A 1025 -30.31 -35.86 13.36
CA ASP A 1025 -29.14 -36.44 12.73
C ASP A 1025 -28.76 -37.84 13.29
N SER A 1026 -29.67 -38.50 14.01
CA SER A 1026 -29.39 -39.84 14.58
C SER A 1026 -29.14 -40.93 13.54
N ALA A 1027 -29.65 -40.74 12.32
CA ALA A 1027 -29.43 -41.64 11.18
C ALA A 1027 -28.12 -41.38 10.41
N TRP A 1028 -27.45 -40.24 10.64
CA TRP A 1028 -26.21 -39.88 9.95
C TRP A 1028 -25.02 -40.71 10.48
N ALA A 1029 -24.07 -41.00 9.59
CA ALA A 1029 -22.83 -41.67 9.92
C ALA A 1029 -21.97 -40.81 10.86
N THR A 1030 -20.89 -41.36 11.40
CA THR A 1030 -20.06 -40.67 12.40
C THR A 1030 -18.60 -41.03 12.19
N GLY A 1031 -17.75 -40.01 12.13
CA GLY A 1031 -16.34 -40.15 11.79
C GLY A 1031 -15.52 -39.03 12.41
N VAL A 1032 -14.22 -39.30 12.58
CA VAL A 1032 -13.22 -38.33 13.02
C VAL A 1032 -12.71 -37.59 11.78
N ALA A 1033 -12.62 -36.27 11.84
CA ALA A 1033 -11.98 -35.49 10.80
C ALA A 1033 -10.46 -35.78 10.78
N GLU A 1034 -9.76 -35.67 9.67
CA GLU A 1034 -10.22 -35.29 8.33
C GLU A 1034 -11.16 -36.32 7.68
N LEU A 1035 -12.26 -35.86 7.08
CA LEU A 1035 -13.23 -36.71 6.39
C LEU A 1035 -13.16 -36.53 4.87
N GLY A 1036 -13.25 -37.63 4.11
CA GLY A 1036 -13.32 -37.56 2.65
C GLY A 1036 -12.80 -38.80 1.93
N TYR A 1037 -12.13 -38.66 0.79
CA TYR A 1037 -11.54 -39.79 0.04
C TYR A 1037 -10.39 -39.32 -0.86
N GLY A 1038 -9.61 -40.25 -1.43
CA GLY A 1038 -8.50 -39.94 -2.34
C GLY A 1038 -7.14 -40.26 -1.72
N ASP A 1039 -6.92 -39.84 -0.47
CA ASP A 1039 -5.62 -39.77 0.17
C ASP A 1039 -5.57 -40.55 1.51
N SER A 1040 -5.07 -39.90 2.56
CA SER A 1040 -4.92 -40.42 3.92
C SER A 1040 -5.96 -39.87 4.89
N GLN A 1041 -7.20 -39.63 4.44
CA GLN A 1041 -8.28 -39.14 5.31
C GLN A 1041 -8.54 -40.10 6.50
N ALA A 1042 -8.76 -39.53 7.69
CA ALA A 1042 -9.02 -40.29 8.93
C ALA A 1042 -10.36 -41.04 8.88
N THR A 1043 -11.37 -40.45 8.24
CA THR A 1043 -12.63 -41.13 7.89
C THR A 1043 -12.85 -41.11 6.38
N VAL A 1044 -12.92 -42.29 5.78
CA VAL A 1044 -13.26 -42.43 4.36
C VAL A 1044 -14.78 -42.31 4.15
N ALA A 1045 -15.22 -41.24 3.48
CA ALA A 1045 -16.59 -41.02 3.03
C ALA A 1045 -16.87 -41.76 1.71
N SER A 1046 -18.13 -42.14 1.46
CA SER A 1046 -18.54 -42.75 0.20
C SER A 1046 -18.76 -41.71 -0.90
N TYR A 1047 -18.17 -41.95 -2.08
CA TYR A 1047 -18.50 -41.23 -3.31
C TYR A 1047 -19.60 -41.94 -4.14
N GLY A 1048 -20.29 -42.93 -3.57
CA GLY A 1048 -21.23 -43.79 -4.29
C GLY A 1048 -20.57 -44.99 -4.97
N SER A 1049 -21.25 -45.58 -5.96
CA SER A 1049 -20.81 -46.84 -6.60
C SER A 1049 -20.07 -46.70 -7.93
N ASP A 1050 -19.93 -45.48 -8.45
CA ASP A 1050 -19.31 -45.21 -9.75
C ASP A 1050 -18.21 -44.15 -9.60
N ALA A 1051 -16.95 -44.57 -9.77
CA ALA A 1051 -15.79 -43.69 -9.63
C ALA A 1051 -15.61 -42.71 -10.80
N SER A 1052 -16.45 -42.79 -11.85
CA SER A 1052 -16.54 -41.81 -12.94
C SER A 1052 -17.83 -40.99 -12.90
N ASN A 1053 -18.63 -41.13 -11.83
CA ASN A 1053 -19.83 -40.34 -11.58
C ASN A 1053 -20.10 -40.33 -10.05
N LYS A 1054 -19.19 -39.69 -9.32
CA LYS A 1054 -19.20 -39.51 -7.87
C LYS A 1054 -20.33 -38.60 -7.41
N HIS A 1055 -20.62 -38.58 -6.11
CA HIS A 1055 -21.50 -37.59 -5.50
C HIS A 1055 -20.79 -36.23 -5.44
N ILE A 1056 -21.40 -35.18 -6.01
CA ILE A 1056 -20.83 -33.81 -5.99
C ILE A 1056 -20.76 -33.26 -4.57
N THR A 1057 -21.80 -33.51 -3.74
CA THR A 1057 -21.91 -32.92 -2.40
C THR A 1057 -21.86 -33.96 -1.28
N THR A 1058 -21.08 -33.66 -0.23
CA THR A 1058 -21.09 -34.36 1.06
C THR A 1058 -21.45 -33.37 2.18
N TRP A 1059 -22.28 -33.80 3.14
CA TRP A 1059 -22.74 -32.94 4.24
C TRP A 1059 -22.16 -33.35 5.59
N PHE A 1060 -21.78 -32.36 6.40
CA PHE A 1060 -21.16 -32.51 7.71
C PHE A 1060 -21.91 -31.70 8.77
N ARG A 1061 -22.06 -32.23 9.98
CA ARG A 1061 -22.78 -31.58 11.09
C ARG A 1061 -22.13 -31.90 12.43
N ARG A 1062 -21.99 -30.90 13.31
CA ARG A 1062 -21.49 -31.04 14.69
C ARG A 1062 -22.33 -30.18 15.62
N ARG A 1063 -22.86 -30.81 16.68
CA ARG A 1063 -23.40 -30.09 17.85
C ARG A 1063 -22.25 -29.79 18.79
N PHE A 1064 -22.15 -28.59 19.35
CA PHE A 1064 -21.16 -28.27 20.39
C PHE A 1064 -21.84 -27.52 21.54
N SER A 1065 -21.11 -27.21 22.60
CA SER A 1065 -21.61 -26.40 23.71
C SER A 1065 -20.71 -25.19 23.89
N ALA A 1066 -21.31 -24.02 24.07
CA ALA A 1066 -20.63 -22.79 24.41
C ALA A 1066 -21.24 -22.25 25.73
N THR A 1067 -20.40 -21.74 26.61
CA THR A 1067 -20.81 -21.14 27.89
C THR A 1067 -20.37 -19.70 27.97
N ASP A 1068 -21.09 -18.90 28.77
CA ASP A 1068 -20.79 -17.49 28.99
C ASP A 1068 -20.69 -16.71 27.66
N VAL A 1069 -21.56 -17.03 26.68
CA VAL A 1069 -21.45 -16.55 25.28
C VAL A 1069 -21.53 -15.04 25.13
N SER A 1070 -21.99 -14.34 26.18
CA SER A 1070 -21.95 -12.88 26.26
C SER A 1070 -20.55 -12.31 26.44
N GLU A 1071 -19.53 -13.11 26.79
CA GLU A 1071 -18.14 -12.67 26.93
C GLU A 1071 -17.32 -12.87 25.66
N VAL A 1072 -17.79 -13.73 24.72
CA VAL A 1072 -17.18 -13.97 23.41
C VAL A 1072 -17.21 -12.69 22.56
N SER A 1073 -16.05 -12.12 22.29
CA SER A 1073 -15.91 -10.81 21.61
C SER A 1073 -15.71 -10.93 20.10
N ARG A 1074 -15.21 -12.09 19.65
CA ARG A 1074 -14.89 -12.44 18.26
C ARG A 1074 -15.18 -13.92 18.05
N LEU A 1075 -15.36 -14.34 16.80
CA LEU A 1075 -15.46 -15.76 16.46
C LEU A 1075 -14.69 -16.01 15.16
N LYS A 1076 -13.83 -17.02 15.16
CA LYS A 1076 -12.95 -17.43 14.06
C LYS A 1076 -13.37 -18.82 13.60
N LEU A 1077 -13.65 -18.94 12.30
CA LEU A 1077 -13.87 -20.20 11.62
C LEU A 1077 -12.65 -20.50 10.75
N SER A 1078 -11.98 -21.62 10.99
CA SER A 1078 -10.92 -22.15 10.11
C SER A 1078 -11.46 -23.39 9.40
N VAL A 1079 -11.40 -23.47 8.07
CA VAL A 1079 -11.92 -24.63 7.32
C VAL A 1079 -10.94 -25.14 6.27
N LYS A 1080 -10.71 -26.46 6.28
CA LYS A 1080 -10.07 -27.23 5.22
C LYS A 1080 -11.17 -27.75 4.27
N ARG A 1081 -11.01 -27.56 2.96
CA ARG A 1081 -12.04 -27.92 1.98
C ARG A 1081 -11.47 -28.27 0.61
N ASP A 1082 -12.14 -29.21 -0.04
CA ASP A 1082 -11.90 -29.66 -1.41
C ASP A 1082 -13.24 -30.15 -1.99
N ASP A 1083 -13.76 -29.60 -3.11
CA ASP A 1083 -13.30 -28.45 -3.87
C ASP A 1083 -14.01 -27.15 -3.47
N GLY A 1084 -15.04 -27.17 -2.65
CA GLY A 1084 -15.87 -25.99 -2.38
C GLY A 1084 -16.63 -26.19 -1.09
N VAL A 1085 -16.85 -25.12 -0.33
CA VAL A 1085 -17.49 -25.25 0.99
C VAL A 1085 -18.47 -24.14 1.27
N ARG A 1086 -19.53 -24.49 2.00
CA ARG A 1086 -20.48 -23.55 2.55
C ARG A 1086 -20.86 -23.97 3.97
N VAL A 1087 -20.64 -23.07 4.92
CA VAL A 1087 -20.71 -23.33 6.37
C VAL A 1087 -21.84 -22.53 7.00
N PHE A 1088 -22.54 -23.16 7.95
CA PHE A 1088 -23.65 -22.60 8.69
C PHE A 1088 -23.42 -22.74 10.20
N LEU A 1089 -23.76 -21.71 10.96
CA LEU A 1089 -23.86 -21.73 12.42
C LEU A 1089 -25.30 -21.42 12.83
N ASN A 1090 -25.93 -22.33 13.58
CA ASN A 1090 -27.30 -22.22 14.07
C ASN A 1090 -28.34 -21.88 12.97
N GLY A 1091 -28.10 -22.38 11.75
CA GLY A 1091 -28.95 -22.18 10.56
C GLY A 1091 -28.65 -20.93 9.72
N SER A 1092 -27.84 -20.01 10.23
CA SER A 1092 -27.30 -18.85 9.48
C SER A 1092 -26.07 -19.29 8.68
N GLU A 1093 -25.97 -18.85 7.42
CA GLU A 1093 -24.76 -19.05 6.61
C GLU A 1093 -23.67 -18.09 7.06
N ILE A 1094 -22.48 -18.61 7.37
CA ILE A 1094 -21.35 -17.83 7.93
C ILE A 1094 -20.12 -17.80 7.04
N ALA A 1095 -19.96 -18.78 6.14
CA ALA A 1095 -18.88 -18.79 5.16
C ALA A 1095 -19.29 -19.52 3.88
N ARG A 1096 -18.70 -19.11 2.76
CA ARG A 1096 -18.78 -19.77 1.45
C ARG A 1096 -17.46 -19.53 0.71
N ASP A 1097 -16.89 -20.57 0.10
CA ASP A 1097 -15.76 -20.42 -0.82
C ASP A 1097 -15.81 -21.45 -1.96
N ASN A 1098 -15.21 -21.05 -3.08
CA ASN A 1098 -15.17 -21.75 -4.37
C ASN A 1098 -16.54 -22.23 -4.91
N LEU A 1099 -17.61 -21.54 -4.55
CA LEU A 1099 -18.99 -21.86 -4.96
C LEU A 1099 -19.71 -20.62 -5.49
N THR A 1100 -20.67 -20.86 -6.38
CA THR A 1100 -21.52 -19.80 -6.95
C THR A 1100 -22.19 -18.96 -5.87
N LEU A 1101 -22.27 -17.64 -6.09
CA LEU A 1101 -23.04 -16.71 -5.24
C LEU A 1101 -24.56 -16.91 -5.36
N GLY A 1102 -25.01 -17.69 -6.36
CA GLY A 1102 -26.43 -18.00 -6.60
C GLY A 1102 -27.05 -18.99 -5.61
N THR A 1103 -28.13 -19.63 -6.05
CA THR A 1103 -28.72 -20.77 -5.33
C THR A 1103 -27.82 -21.99 -5.48
N VAL A 1104 -27.38 -22.55 -4.35
CA VAL A 1104 -26.61 -23.80 -4.25
C VAL A 1104 -27.56 -24.97 -4.04
N SER A 1105 -27.24 -26.12 -4.63
CA SER A 1105 -27.96 -27.39 -4.56
C SER A 1105 -26.98 -28.57 -4.55
N SER A 1106 -27.43 -29.79 -4.29
CA SER A 1106 -26.60 -31.00 -4.28
C SER A 1106 -25.93 -31.38 -5.61
N GLU A 1107 -26.28 -30.69 -6.71
CA GLU A 1107 -25.66 -30.83 -8.05
C GLU A 1107 -24.86 -29.56 -8.43
N THR A 1108 -24.63 -28.65 -7.48
CA THR A 1108 -23.83 -27.44 -7.74
C THR A 1108 -22.35 -27.78 -7.59
N GLU A 1109 -21.64 -27.79 -8.71
CA GLU A 1109 -20.20 -27.95 -8.79
C GLU A 1109 -19.45 -26.75 -8.17
N ALA A 1110 -18.23 -27.00 -7.68
CA ALA A 1110 -17.27 -25.94 -7.33
C ALA A 1110 -16.81 -25.20 -8.60
N TRP A 1111 -16.17 -24.03 -8.46
CA TRP A 1111 -15.77 -23.23 -9.64
C TRP A 1111 -14.53 -23.74 -10.37
N ASN A 1112 -13.58 -24.34 -9.66
CA ASN A 1112 -12.34 -24.94 -10.20
C ASN A 1112 -11.81 -26.03 -9.24
N ASP A 1113 -10.89 -26.86 -9.72
CA ASP A 1113 -10.05 -27.74 -8.88
C ASP A 1113 -9.22 -26.91 -7.91
N ILE A 1114 -9.13 -27.33 -6.65
CA ILE A 1114 -7.98 -26.94 -5.82
C ILE A 1114 -6.85 -27.91 -6.09
N SER A 1115 -5.63 -27.39 -6.28
CA SER A 1115 -4.50 -28.29 -6.42
C SER A 1115 -4.07 -28.85 -5.07
N SER A 1116 -3.61 -30.10 -5.05
CA SER A 1116 -3.12 -30.82 -3.86
C SER A 1116 -2.03 -30.15 -3.03
N THR A 1117 -1.41 -29.09 -3.54
CA THR A 1117 -0.55 -28.17 -2.79
C THR A 1117 -1.33 -27.31 -1.76
N TYR A 1118 -2.62 -27.04 -1.99
CA TYR A 1118 -3.44 -26.06 -1.27
C TYR A 1118 -4.69 -26.64 -0.59
N GLU A 1119 -5.09 -27.87 -0.93
CA GLU A 1119 -6.15 -28.59 -0.20
C GLU A 1119 -5.86 -28.66 1.32
N GLY A 1120 -4.57 -28.63 1.70
CA GLY A 1120 -4.07 -28.56 3.08
C GLY A 1120 -4.21 -27.20 3.79
N ILE A 1121 -4.66 -26.14 3.14
CA ILE A 1121 -4.72 -24.79 3.73
C ILE A 1121 -6.03 -24.59 4.49
N LEU A 1122 -5.93 -24.12 5.74
CA LEU A 1122 -7.08 -23.59 6.49
C LEU A 1122 -7.46 -22.20 5.99
N ILE A 1123 -8.64 -22.10 5.40
CA ILE A 1123 -9.23 -20.81 5.03
C ILE A 1123 -9.93 -20.24 6.26
N GLN A 1124 -9.55 -19.02 6.66
CA GLN A 1124 -10.08 -18.35 7.85
C GLN A 1124 -11.15 -17.31 7.52
N PHE A 1125 -12.25 -17.36 8.28
CA PHE A 1125 -13.38 -16.43 8.22
C PHE A 1125 -13.65 -15.82 9.60
N VAL A 1126 -13.92 -14.52 9.63
CA VAL A 1126 -14.46 -13.84 10.81
C VAL A 1126 -15.97 -14.04 10.85
N VAL A 1127 -16.48 -14.57 11.96
CA VAL A 1127 -17.89 -14.88 12.18
C VAL A 1127 -18.48 -13.94 13.24
N ASP A 1128 -19.76 -13.60 13.10
CA ASP A 1128 -20.49 -12.77 14.07
C ASP A 1128 -20.76 -13.57 15.37
N PRO A 1129 -20.22 -13.16 16.54
CA PRO A 1129 -20.46 -13.86 17.79
C PRO A 1129 -21.91 -13.74 18.28
N GLU A 1130 -22.72 -12.77 17.79
CA GLU A 1130 -24.17 -12.71 18.09
C GLU A 1130 -24.95 -13.93 17.52
N LEU A 1131 -24.30 -14.80 16.71
CA LEU A 1131 -24.86 -16.07 16.23
C LEU A 1131 -24.72 -17.24 17.21
N LEU A 1132 -23.87 -17.15 18.25
CA LEU A 1132 -23.79 -18.15 19.31
C LEU A 1132 -25.00 -18.06 20.24
N VAL A 1133 -25.42 -19.21 20.77
CA VAL A 1133 -26.43 -19.31 21.83
C VAL A 1133 -25.84 -19.97 23.07
N GLU A 1134 -26.28 -19.54 24.26
CA GLU A 1134 -25.86 -20.15 25.53
C GLU A 1134 -26.28 -21.63 25.58
N GLY A 1135 -25.33 -22.55 25.75
CA GLY A 1135 -25.56 -23.99 25.73
C GLY A 1135 -25.32 -24.63 24.35
N GLU A 1136 -26.27 -25.45 23.87
CA GLU A 1136 -26.08 -26.26 22.67
C GLU A 1136 -26.18 -25.43 21.38
N ASN A 1137 -25.12 -25.48 20.58
CA ASN A 1137 -25.01 -24.86 19.26
C ASN A 1137 -24.83 -25.94 18.18
N VAL A 1138 -25.09 -25.59 16.92
CA VAL A 1138 -24.85 -26.47 15.76
C VAL A 1138 -24.06 -25.75 14.69
N ILE A 1139 -22.93 -26.32 14.30
CA ILE A 1139 -22.20 -25.98 13.08
C ILE A 1139 -22.40 -27.07 12.03
N ALA A 1140 -22.54 -26.66 10.77
CA ALA A 1140 -22.88 -27.53 9.66
C ALA A 1140 -22.16 -27.07 8.39
N ALA A 1141 -21.72 -27.99 7.54
CA ALA A 1141 -21.04 -27.67 6.29
C ALA A 1141 -21.53 -28.57 5.14
N GLU A 1142 -21.64 -28.00 3.94
CA GLU A 1142 -21.77 -28.75 2.70
C GLU A 1142 -20.49 -28.54 1.88
N VAL A 1143 -19.87 -29.64 1.45
CA VAL A 1143 -18.64 -29.66 0.66
C VAL A 1143 -18.96 -30.19 -0.73
N HIS A 1144 -18.47 -29.49 -1.75
CA HIS A 1144 -18.83 -29.66 -3.15
C HIS A 1144 -17.57 -29.88 -3.99
N GLN A 1145 -17.63 -30.79 -4.95
CA GLN A 1145 -16.54 -31.13 -5.88
C GLN A 1145 -16.64 -30.32 -7.19
N GLU A 1146 -15.53 -30.12 -7.91
CA GLU A 1146 -15.51 -29.43 -9.23
C GLU A 1146 -16.23 -30.25 -10.29
N ASP A 1147 -16.01 -31.55 -10.34
CA ASP A 1147 -16.78 -32.46 -11.19
C ASP A 1147 -16.99 -33.85 -10.56
N ALA A 1148 -17.84 -34.66 -11.19
CA ALA A 1148 -18.16 -36.01 -10.72
C ALA A 1148 -17.03 -37.06 -10.97
N THR A 1149 -15.86 -36.63 -11.42
CA THR A 1149 -14.67 -37.45 -11.71
C THR A 1149 -13.44 -37.07 -10.90
N SER A 1150 -13.46 -35.93 -10.18
CA SER A 1150 -12.43 -35.48 -9.24
C SER A 1150 -11.89 -36.62 -8.38
N SER A 1151 -10.58 -36.63 -8.12
CA SER A 1151 -9.88 -37.75 -7.47
C SER A 1151 -10.25 -37.88 -5.99
N ASP A 1152 -10.49 -36.76 -5.33
CA ASP A 1152 -10.31 -36.52 -3.90
C ASP A 1152 -11.58 -35.91 -3.27
N LEU A 1153 -11.63 -35.86 -1.94
CA LEU A 1153 -12.46 -34.97 -1.14
C LEU A 1153 -11.79 -34.84 0.22
N SER A 1154 -11.70 -33.62 0.75
CA SER A 1154 -11.08 -33.36 2.05
C SER A 1154 -11.86 -32.30 2.85
N PHE A 1155 -12.19 -32.62 4.11
CA PHE A 1155 -12.88 -31.71 5.03
C PHE A 1155 -12.40 -31.83 6.48
N ASP A 1156 -12.05 -30.69 7.07
CA ASP A 1156 -11.89 -30.48 8.52
C ASP A 1156 -12.22 -29.02 8.87
N LEU A 1157 -12.61 -28.74 10.11
CA LEU A 1157 -13.11 -27.44 10.52
C LEU A 1157 -12.89 -27.17 12.02
N GLU A 1158 -12.32 -26.00 12.31
CA GLU A 1158 -12.19 -25.43 13.65
C GLU A 1158 -13.11 -24.22 13.83
N LEU A 1159 -13.69 -24.08 15.02
CA LEU A 1159 -14.39 -22.88 15.48
C LEU A 1159 -13.86 -22.48 16.86
N SER A 1160 -13.32 -21.27 16.98
CA SER A 1160 -12.83 -20.69 18.24
C SER A 1160 -13.29 -19.24 18.42
N GLY A 1161 -13.26 -18.71 19.65
CA GLY A 1161 -13.63 -17.31 19.97
C GLY A 1161 -13.22 -16.86 21.36
#